data_AF-A0A936I227-F1
#
_entry.id   AF-A0A936I227-F1
#
_cell.length_a   1.000
_cell.length_b   1.000
_cell.length_c   1.000
_cell.angle_alpha   90.00
_cell.angle_beta   90.00
_cell.angle_gamma   90.00
#
_symmetry.space_group_name_H-M   'P 1'
#
loop_
_entity.id
_entity.type
_entity.pdbx_description
1 polymer ?
#
loop_
_entity_poly.entity_id
_entity_poly.type
_entity_poly.pdbx_seq_one_letter_code
_entity_poly.pdbx_strand_id
1 'polypeptide(L)'
;MNEIVHTAEHTWAGSWGHAFTLLSFVGALLALVGYLFAELRNDGAWKSIGRLGFRVHSLAVLGVIVVLFIMLFNHWFEFDYVWKHSNRQMPLKYILSCFWEGQEGSYLLWTFWHVVLGNILLWRAKDWEAPVMTVFALVQIFLSTMLLGLYIGDVRIGSSPFLLIRELPENLGLPWTFIPDYLSKIPQFADGRGLNPLLQNYWMVIHPPTLFLGFAATLVPFAYAIAGLWRRQLQAWIAPALPWTFFGVMILGTGILMGGAWAYEALSFGGFWAWDPVENASLVPWITLVGAGHLMLVNRNRTTSLFSTFLLVLVTFHLVLYSTFLTRSGVLGDTSVHSFTGDGMMPGLTVFLLFFVWLAVMLLHGDRGQRWFYTLMSIALLTIGVGLEQQVPAILGFIVLSAIWSGLAYRRHFPAPEQEESLWSREFWLFIGALVLLLSAAQITFTTSVPVFNLLIAPFQSPLAVLAQKVDSEWLLSLSQAKLAPPGEAIAHYNKWQVPFAFIIAMLSAFVQYLRYKDTDMRQFRRRILWSFGIAIGITILAVLLLKYQLSELNLILLFFATAFSAAANIAYVWLGVKGNFSHAGPSIAHTGFALVLLGALISTSRQNEMSRNTQNMDLRFLSDGLDNNTDILLYRGDTMRMGDYFVHYREKRSEGVNLHYVMDYHVQEPRDYREGDTVRVGEMLFRAKDAHRPGPIFLNDQPTHWTAIEDFPRRALWKAKHWSPVRPGEKAFELEPFIQLNPRFGNVAEPSTKHWPERDLYTHIRYADLAADDSTDMAGMHYMPERLYEKAIGDTIITPTCLILLDSLRAVRDSVTLRVLGPEYTVYALRMRVRDLYDRERWFEANPVIIYRDGQPVIGKGFDVPQLRVKFELATVQGNQVGVNVFEREYLVLQAIVFPGINILWTGCILMFLGTFMAVRKRFLQRPSKA
;
A
#
# COMPACT_ATOMS: atom_id res chain seq x y z
N MET A 1 3.74 -49.73 19.36
CA MET A 1 2.94 -48.49 19.41
C MET A 1 1.93 -48.60 18.29
N ASN A 2 0.63 -48.54 18.59
CA ASN A 2 -0.39 -48.49 17.55
C ASN A 2 -0.28 -47.15 16.84
N GLU A 3 -0.20 -47.16 15.51
CA GLU A 3 -0.20 -45.97 14.68
C GLU A 3 -1.53 -45.23 14.87
N ILE A 4 -1.49 -43.97 15.29
CA ILE A 4 -2.70 -43.16 15.51
C ILE A 4 -3.24 -42.79 14.13
N VAL A 5 -4.43 -43.29 13.80
CA VAL A 5 -5.12 -42.92 12.56
C VAL A 5 -5.94 -41.67 12.82
N HIS A 6 -5.47 -40.52 12.32
CA HIS A 6 -6.25 -39.28 12.33
C HIS A 6 -7.45 -39.40 11.40
N THR A 7 -8.63 -39.08 11.91
CA THR A 7 -9.89 -39.13 11.16
C THR A 7 -10.17 -37.75 10.57
N ALA A 8 -10.62 -37.70 9.32
CA ALA A 8 -10.94 -36.49 8.55
C ALA A 8 -9.76 -35.65 8.02
N GLU A 9 -8.51 -36.13 8.10
CA GLU A 9 -7.37 -35.52 7.38
C GLU A 9 -7.27 -36.02 5.93
N HIS A 10 -7.02 -35.11 4.99
CA HIS A 10 -6.78 -35.43 3.58
C HIS A 10 -5.28 -35.57 3.25
N THR A 11 -4.56 -36.45 3.96
CA THR A 11 -3.10 -36.62 3.85
C THR A 11 -2.59 -36.94 2.43
N TRP A 12 -3.44 -37.54 1.59
CA TRP A 12 -3.14 -37.78 0.17
C TRP A 12 -2.88 -36.48 -0.59
N ALA A 13 -3.62 -35.40 -0.27
CA ALA A 13 -3.46 -34.11 -0.94
C ALA A 13 -2.09 -33.52 -0.61
N GLY A 14 -1.69 -33.59 0.66
CA GLY A 14 -0.34 -33.20 1.09
C GLY A 14 0.73 -34.01 0.37
N SER A 15 0.56 -35.33 0.29
CA SER A 15 1.50 -36.24 -0.38
C SER A 15 1.67 -35.90 -1.88
N TRP A 16 0.58 -35.66 -2.60
CA TRP A 16 0.62 -35.24 -4.01
C TRP A 16 1.22 -33.84 -4.17
N GLY A 17 0.88 -32.91 -3.29
CA GLY A 17 1.47 -31.57 -3.27
C GLY A 17 3.00 -31.61 -3.14
N HIS A 18 3.51 -32.35 -2.15
CA HIS A 18 4.94 -32.58 -1.97
C HIS A 18 5.58 -33.29 -3.18
N ALA A 19 4.93 -34.33 -3.72
CA ALA A 19 5.43 -35.05 -4.88
C ALA A 19 5.54 -34.15 -6.12
N PHE A 20 4.55 -33.29 -6.38
CA PHE A 20 4.60 -32.33 -7.47
C PHE A 20 5.65 -31.24 -7.24
N THR A 21 5.82 -30.74 -6.01
CA THR A 21 6.90 -29.80 -5.69
C THR A 21 8.28 -30.41 -5.95
N LEU A 22 8.50 -31.67 -5.53
CA LEU A 22 9.74 -32.38 -5.79
C LEU A 22 9.95 -32.63 -7.30
N LEU A 23 8.90 -33.05 -8.01
CA LEU A 23 8.95 -33.26 -9.46
C LEU A 23 9.24 -31.95 -10.21
N SER A 24 8.71 -30.83 -9.72
CA SER A 24 9.01 -29.49 -10.23
C SER A 24 10.50 -29.16 -10.09
N PHE A 25 11.08 -29.40 -8.91
CA PHE A 25 12.51 -29.19 -8.66
C PHE A 25 13.40 -30.09 -9.53
N VAL A 26 13.10 -31.39 -9.60
CA VAL A 26 13.84 -32.35 -10.44
C VAL A 26 13.69 -32.03 -11.93
N GLY A 27 12.50 -31.63 -12.37
CA GLY A 27 12.24 -31.19 -13.74
C GLY A 27 13.06 -29.95 -14.11
N ALA A 28 13.17 -28.98 -13.19
CA ALA A 28 13.99 -27.79 -13.37
C ALA A 28 15.50 -28.12 -13.45
N LEU A 29 15.97 -29.05 -12.61
CA LEU A 29 17.35 -29.58 -12.69
C LEU A 29 17.61 -30.29 -14.03
N LEU A 30 16.70 -31.14 -14.48
CA LEU A 30 16.80 -31.82 -15.77
C LEU A 30 16.81 -30.81 -16.92
N ALA A 31 15.97 -29.77 -16.84
CA ALA A 31 15.95 -28.67 -17.80
C ALA A 31 17.30 -27.93 -17.85
N LEU A 32 17.86 -27.59 -16.69
CA LEU A 32 19.15 -26.93 -16.57
C LEU A 32 20.25 -27.76 -17.22
N VAL A 33 20.38 -29.03 -16.82
CA VAL A 33 21.40 -29.94 -17.34
C VAL A 33 21.24 -30.13 -18.85
N GLY A 34 20.00 -30.35 -19.30
CA GLY A 34 19.66 -30.52 -20.72
C GLY A 34 20.05 -29.32 -21.56
N TYR A 35 19.62 -28.11 -21.18
CA TYR A 35 19.94 -26.90 -21.95
C TYR A 35 21.41 -26.48 -21.85
N LEU A 36 22.05 -26.69 -20.70
CA LEU A 36 23.46 -26.41 -20.52
C LEU A 36 24.31 -27.28 -21.45
N PHE A 37 24.07 -28.59 -21.49
CA PHE A 37 24.78 -29.48 -22.41
C PHE A 37 24.39 -29.26 -23.87
N ALA A 38 23.14 -28.88 -24.15
CA ALA A 38 22.73 -28.50 -25.50
C ALA A 38 23.58 -27.34 -26.03
N GLU A 39 23.82 -26.32 -25.21
CA GLU A 39 24.65 -25.17 -25.58
C GLU A 39 26.14 -25.53 -25.64
N LEU A 40 26.66 -26.27 -24.65
CA LEU A 40 28.09 -26.62 -24.58
C LEU A 40 28.52 -27.62 -25.65
N ARG A 41 27.64 -28.55 -26.06
CA ARG A 41 27.93 -29.61 -27.03
C ARG A 41 27.33 -29.37 -28.41
N ASN A 42 26.50 -28.33 -28.55
CA ASN A 42 25.73 -28.04 -29.76
C ASN A 42 24.90 -29.24 -30.27
N ASP A 43 24.19 -29.90 -29.34
CA ASP A 43 23.51 -31.18 -29.59
C ASP A 43 21.98 -31.06 -29.36
N GLY A 44 21.21 -31.41 -30.40
CA GLY A 44 19.75 -31.38 -30.40
C GLY A 44 19.10 -32.41 -29.48
N ALA A 45 19.77 -33.50 -29.14
CA ALA A 45 19.28 -34.49 -28.17
C ALA A 45 19.21 -33.89 -26.77
N TRP A 46 20.29 -33.23 -26.32
CA TRP A 46 20.31 -32.50 -25.05
C TRP A 46 19.28 -31.37 -25.01
N LYS A 47 19.07 -30.68 -26.14
CA LYS A 47 18.01 -29.66 -26.26
C LYS A 47 16.62 -30.27 -26.04
N SER A 48 16.39 -31.47 -26.56
CA SER A 48 15.13 -32.21 -26.39
C SER A 48 14.92 -32.65 -24.94
N ILE A 49 15.99 -33.10 -24.26
CA ILE A 49 15.98 -33.38 -22.81
C ILE A 49 15.67 -32.12 -22.01
N GLY A 50 16.28 -30.98 -22.36
CA GLY A 50 16.01 -29.68 -21.72
C GLY A 50 14.54 -29.26 -21.85
N ARG A 51 13.97 -29.42 -23.06
CA ARG A 51 12.52 -29.19 -23.31
C ARG A 51 11.63 -30.12 -22.50
N LEU A 52 11.98 -31.40 -22.42
CA LEU A 52 11.24 -32.38 -21.62
C LEU A 52 11.28 -32.01 -20.14
N GLY A 53 12.46 -31.74 -19.58
CA GLY A 53 12.62 -31.31 -18.19
C GLY A 53 11.80 -30.05 -17.88
N PHE A 54 11.84 -29.04 -18.75
CA PHE A 54 11.08 -27.81 -18.55
C PHE A 54 9.56 -28.05 -18.61
N ARG A 55 9.09 -28.93 -19.51
CA ARG A 55 7.67 -29.31 -19.58
C ARG A 55 7.22 -30.12 -18.37
N VAL A 56 8.06 -31.03 -17.87
CA VAL A 56 7.81 -31.77 -16.62
C VAL A 56 7.70 -30.80 -15.45
N HIS A 57 8.64 -29.86 -15.32
CA HIS A 57 8.58 -28.78 -14.33
C HIS A 57 7.27 -27.99 -14.46
N SER A 58 6.91 -27.59 -15.68
CA SER A 58 5.68 -26.83 -15.96
C SER A 58 4.41 -27.57 -15.52
N LEU A 59 4.29 -28.85 -15.88
CA LEU A 59 3.15 -29.70 -15.51
C LEU A 59 3.11 -29.94 -14.00
N ALA A 60 4.26 -30.12 -13.36
CA ALA A 60 4.36 -30.29 -11.92
C ALA A 60 3.92 -29.03 -11.17
N VAL A 61 4.34 -27.83 -11.61
CA VAL A 61 3.86 -26.55 -11.05
C VAL A 61 2.35 -26.42 -11.19
N LEU A 62 1.76 -26.77 -12.35
CA LEU A 62 0.30 -26.80 -12.49
C LEU A 62 -0.36 -27.80 -11.54
N GLY A 63 0.26 -28.97 -11.32
CA GLY A 63 -0.19 -29.95 -10.33
C GLY A 63 -0.21 -29.39 -8.91
N VAL A 64 0.88 -28.72 -8.49
CA VAL A 64 0.97 -28.01 -7.20
C VAL A 64 -0.18 -27.01 -7.05
N ILE A 65 -0.41 -26.18 -8.07
CA ILE A 65 -1.46 -25.15 -8.07
C ILE A 65 -2.86 -25.78 -7.96
N VAL A 66 -3.13 -26.83 -8.73
CA VAL A 66 -4.43 -27.53 -8.71
C VAL A 66 -4.70 -28.14 -7.34
N VAL A 67 -3.72 -28.83 -6.75
CA VAL A 67 -3.87 -29.40 -5.40
C VAL A 67 -4.14 -28.31 -4.37
N LEU A 68 -3.37 -27.21 -4.40
CA LEU A 68 -3.57 -26.10 -3.47
C LEU A 68 -4.95 -25.45 -3.60
N PHE A 69 -5.45 -25.25 -4.83
CA PHE A 69 -6.81 -24.75 -5.02
C PHE A 69 -7.89 -25.72 -4.55
N ILE A 70 -7.72 -27.03 -4.77
CA ILE A 70 -8.62 -28.05 -4.21
C ILE A 70 -8.69 -27.91 -2.69
N MET A 71 -7.54 -27.78 -2.01
CA MET A 71 -7.48 -27.63 -0.55
C MET A 71 -8.17 -26.32 -0.08
N LEU A 72 -7.91 -25.19 -0.76
CA LEU A 72 -8.49 -23.89 -0.42
C LEU A 72 -10.01 -23.85 -0.62
N PHE A 73 -10.51 -24.32 -1.76
CA PHE A 73 -11.95 -24.29 -2.06
C PHE A 73 -12.77 -25.29 -1.21
N ASN A 74 -12.14 -26.34 -0.69
CA ASN A 74 -12.79 -27.29 0.23
C ASN A 74 -12.56 -26.95 1.71
N HIS A 75 -11.84 -25.87 2.04
CA HIS A 75 -11.56 -25.44 3.41
C HIS A 75 -10.92 -26.54 4.28
N TRP A 76 -9.93 -27.24 3.73
CA TRP A 76 -9.18 -28.28 4.45
C TRP A 76 -8.20 -27.66 5.45
N PHE A 77 -8.74 -27.30 6.62
CA PHE A 77 -8.04 -26.61 7.71
C PHE A 77 -7.01 -27.47 8.46
N GLU A 78 -6.87 -28.75 8.13
CA GLU A 78 -5.74 -29.55 8.59
C GLU A 78 -4.39 -29.08 8.02
N PHE A 79 -4.42 -28.36 6.90
CA PHE A 79 -3.23 -27.77 6.29
C PHE A 79 -2.99 -26.36 6.80
N ASP A 80 -1.77 -26.10 7.27
CA ASP A 80 -1.40 -24.83 7.90
C ASP A 80 -1.66 -23.63 6.99
N TYR A 81 -1.33 -23.75 5.70
CA TYR A 81 -1.58 -22.70 4.71
C TYR A 81 -3.08 -22.37 4.58
N VAL A 82 -3.93 -23.38 4.44
CA VAL A 82 -5.38 -23.19 4.28
C VAL A 82 -5.98 -22.59 5.54
N TRP A 83 -5.56 -23.07 6.72
CA TRP A 83 -6.00 -22.55 8.00
C TRP A 83 -5.52 -21.12 8.26
N LYS A 84 -4.32 -20.74 7.83
CA LYS A 84 -3.81 -19.36 7.98
C LYS A 84 -4.51 -18.36 7.08
N HIS A 85 -4.88 -18.76 5.86
CA HIS A 85 -5.27 -17.81 4.81
C HIS A 85 -6.75 -17.85 4.43
N SER A 86 -7.49 -18.90 4.78
CA SER A 86 -8.91 -19.06 4.40
C SER A 86 -9.85 -19.23 5.60
N ASN A 87 -11.15 -18.99 5.40
CA ASN A 87 -12.23 -19.29 6.36
C ASN A 87 -13.54 -19.53 5.57
N ARG A 88 -14.56 -20.05 6.24
CA ARG A 88 -15.85 -20.42 5.59
C ARG A 88 -16.76 -19.25 5.23
N GLN A 89 -16.55 -18.08 5.83
CA GLN A 89 -17.41 -16.90 5.65
C GLN A 89 -16.98 -16.02 4.48
N MET A 90 -15.76 -16.21 3.96
CA MET A 90 -15.21 -15.38 2.90
C MET A 90 -15.88 -15.63 1.53
N PRO A 91 -16.19 -14.55 0.78
CA PRO A 91 -16.59 -14.66 -0.62
C PRO A 91 -15.59 -15.42 -1.50
N LEU A 92 -16.09 -16.18 -2.47
CA LEU A 92 -15.28 -17.05 -3.34
C LEU A 92 -14.12 -16.33 -4.06
N LYS A 93 -14.34 -15.07 -4.46
CA LYS A 93 -13.31 -14.24 -5.08
C LYS A 93 -12.08 -14.02 -4.19
N TYR A 94 -12.27 -13.99 -2.87
CA TYR A 94 -11.19 -13.82 -1.91
C TYR A 94 -10.52 -15.15 -1.55
N ILE A 95 -11.25 -16.27 -1.62
CA ILE A 95 -10.66 -17.61 -1.57
C ILE A 95 -9.67 -17.81 -2.73
N LEU A 96 -9.98 -17.31 -3.92
CA LEU A 96 -9.04 -17.32 -5.05
C LEU A 96 -7.75 -16.55 -4.71
N SER A 97 -7.86 -15.38 -4.07
CA SER A 97 -6.68 -14.58 -3.71
C SER A 97 -5.84 -15.16 -2.57
N CYS A 98 -6.39 -16.08 -1.76
CA CYS A 98 -5.60 -16.81 -0.76
C CYS A 98 -4.43 -17.56 -1.40
N PHE A 99 -4.48 -17.92 -2.69
CA PHE A 99 -3.40 -18.60 -3.38
C PHE A 99 -2.11 -17.77 -3.48
N TRP A 100 -2.16 -16.43 -3.50
CA TRP A 100 -0.96 -15.58 -3.63
C TRP A 100 -0.76 -14.61 -2.47
N GLU A 101 -1.62 -14.67 -1.46
CA GLU A 101 -1.47 -13.84 -0.26
C GLU A 101 -0.27 -14.31 0.58
N GLY A 102 -0.19 -15.62 0.86
CA GLY A 102 0.92 -16.21 1.63
C GLY A 102 2.26 -16.22 0.88
N GLN A 103 3.34 -16.49 1.63
CA GLN A 103 4.71 -16.50 1.09
C GLN A 103 4.93 -17.58 0.03
N GLU A 104 4.52 -18.81 0.32
CA GLU A 104 4.57 -19.96 -0.58
C GLU A 104 3.77 -19.69 -1.86
N GLY A 105 2.57 -19.15 -1.68
CA GLY A 105 1.67 -18.75 -2.75
C GLY A 105 2.27 -17.74 -3.71
N SER A 106 2.96 -16.72 -3.17
CA SER A 106 3.64 -15.71 -3.99
C SER A 106 4.79 -16.28 -4.82
N TYR A 107 5.59 -17.22 -4.26
CA TYR A 107 6.63 -17.92 -5.02
C TYR A 107 6.03 -18.81 -6.11
N LEU A 108 4.89 -19.46 -5.83
CA LEU A 108 4.15 -20.24 -6.83
C LEU A 108 3.60 -19.37 -7.95
N LEU A 109 3.01 -18.22 -7.63
CA LEU A 109 2.53 -17.25 -8.62
C LEU A 109 3.67 -16.74 -9.51
N TRP A 110 4.84 -16.48 -8.92
CA TRP A 110 6.03 -16.10 -9.68
C TRP A 110 6.52 -17.21 -10.61
N THR A 111 6.62 -18.43 -10.08
CA THR A 111 7.00 -19.65 -10.82
C THR A 111 6.02 -19.93 -11.96
N PHE A 112 4.72 -19.78 -11.71
CA PHE A 112 3.67 -19.92 -12.71
C PHE A 112 3.89 -18.99 -13.91
N TRP A 113 4.15 -17.69 -13.67
CA TRP A 113 4.41 -16.77 -14.77
C TRP A 113 5.72 -17.08 -15.51
N HIS A 114 6.76 -17.53 -14.82
CA HIS A 114 7.97 -18.02 -15.49
C HIS A 114 7.71 -19.26 -16.33
N VAL A 115 6.87 -20.20 -15.87
CA VAL A 115 6.44 -21.37 -16.64
C VAL A 115 5.69 -20.94 -17.91
N VAL A 116 4.75 -20.00 -17.80
CA VAL A 116 4.01 -19.45 -18.95
C VAL A 116 4.97 -18.80 -19.96
N LEU A 117 5.81 -17.87 -19.49
CA LEU A 117 6.75 -17.14 -20.34
C LEU A 117 7.83 -18.07 -20.94
N GLY A 118 8.38 -18.98 -20.15
CA GLY A 118 9.37 -19.96 -20.58
C GLY A 118 8.81 -20.90 -21.64
N ASN A 119 7.57 -21.38 -21.48
CA ASN A 119 6.92 -22.19 -22.51
C ASN A 119 6.71 -21.42 -23.80
N ILE A 120 6.39 -20.11 -23.76
CA ILE A 120 6.33 -19.27 -24.97
C ILE A 120 7.72 -19.13 -25.61
N LEU A 121 8.78 -18.98 -24.80
CA LEU A 121 10.16 -18.86 -25.27
C LEU A 121 10.69 -20.12 -25.96
N LEU A 122 10.21 -21.32 -25.62
CA LEU A 122 10.56 -22.55 -26.34
C LEU A 122 10.32 -22.46 -27.86
N TRP A 123 9.35 -21.64 -28.28
CA TRP A 123 8.98 -21.44 -29.69
C TRP A 123 9.56 -20.14 -30.25
N ARG A 124 9.75 -19.12 -29.39
CA ARG A 124 10.16 -17.77 -29.80
C ARG A 124 11.67 -17.53 -29.78
N ALA A 125 12.42 -18.17 -28.88
CA ALA A 125 13.84 -17.91 -28.69
C ALA A 125 14.72 -18.45 -29.82
N LYS A 126 14.27 -19.48 -30.54
CA LYS A 126 14.97 -20.07 -31.69
C LYS A 126 16.42 -20.46 -31.34
N ASP A 127 17.39 -19.82 -31.96
CA ASP A 127 18.82 -20.09 -31.75
C ASP A 127 19.28 -19.69 -30.34
N TRP A 128 18.55 -18.79 -29.67
CA TRP A 128 18.82 -18.37 -28.29
C TRP A 128 18.19 -19.30 -27.25
N GLU A 129 17.42 -20.31 -27.66
CA GLU A 129 16.64 -21.14 -26.74
C GLU A 129 17.51 -21.82 -25.69
N ALA A 130 18.59 -22.50 -26.07
CA ALA A 130 19.43 -23.22 -25.11
C ALA A 130 20.03 -22.31 -24.02
N PRO A 131 20.74 -21.21 -24.33
CA PRO A 131 21.35 -20.39 -23.29
C PRO A 131 20.31 -19.60 -22.49
N VAL A 132 19.21 -19.13 -23.11
CA VAL A 132 18.13 -18.43 -22.39
C VAL A 132 17.40 -19.37 -21.44
N MET A 133 17.04 -20.57 -21.91
CA MET A 133 16.32 -21.54 -21.10
C MET A 133 17.19 -22.16 -19.99
N THR A 134 18.52 -22.18 -20.16
CA THR A 134 19.46 -22.50 -19.07
C THR A 134 19.27 -21.53 -17.90
N VAL A 135 19.23 -20.22 -18.17
CA VAL A 135 19.04 -19.19 -17.12
C VAL A 135 17.64 -19.30 -16.49
N PHE A 136 16.61 -19.54 -17.30
CA PHE A 136 15.25 -19.78 -16.79
C PHE A 136 15.20 -20.96 -15.83
N ALA A 137 15.75 -22.12 -16.25
CA ALA A 137 15.80 -23.32 -15.43
C ALA A 137 16.57 -23.09 -14.13
N LEU A 138 17.66 -22.31 -14.18
CA LEU A 138 18.44 -21.94 -13.00
C LEU A 138 17.62 -21.13 -12.00
N VAL A 139 16.86 -20.14 -12.46
CA VAL A 139 15.92 -19.39 -11.60
C VAL A 139 14.83 -20.31 -11.03
N GLN A 140 14.28 -21.23 -11.84
CA GLN A 140 13.25 -22.16 -11.38
C GLN A 140 13.77 -23.12 -10.29
N ILE A 141 15.06 -23.50 -10.31
CA ILE A 141 15.67 -24.29 -9.25
C ILE A 141 15.60 -23.53 -7.93
N PHE A 142 16.04 -22.27 -7.89
CA PHE A 142 15.98 -21.44 -6.68
C PHE A 142 14.55 -21.25 -6.17
N LEU A 143 13.59 -20.95 -7.06
CA LEU A 143 12.19 -20.79 -6.65
C LEU A 143 11.58 -22.10 -6.16
N SER A 144 11.91 -23.23 -6.80
CA SER A 144 11.43 -24.54 -6.37
C SER A 144 12.03 -24.94 -5.02
N THR A 145 13.29 -24.58 -4.72
CA THR A 145 13.86 -24.84 -3.39
C THR A 145 13.17 -24.04 -2.29
N MET A 146 12.64 -22.85 -2.59
CA MET A 146 11.86 -22.08 -1.62
C MET A 146 10.51 -22.74 -1.28
N LEU A 147 10.09 -23.76 -2.03
CA LEU A 147 8.82 -24.47 -1.83
C LEU A 147 8.97 -25.88 -1.23
N LEU A 148 10.20 -26.38 -1.09
CA LEU A 148 10.43 -27.76 -0.66
C LEU A 148 9.98 -28.04 0.78
N GLY A 149 10.16 -27.09 1.70
CA GLY A 149 9.76 -27.22 3.11
C GLY A 149 10.56 -28.28 3.87
N LEU A 150 11.85 -28.47 3.55
CA LEU A 150 12.70 -29.50 4.15
C LEU A 150 13.45 -28.95 5.37
N TYR A 151 13.62 -29.79 6.39
CA TYR A 151 14.46 -29.50 7.55
C TYR A 151 15.68 -30.43 7.53
N ILE A 152 16.89 -29.85 7.54
CA ILE A 152 18.16 -30.58 7.65
C ILE A 152 18.85 -30.10 8.94
N GLY A 153 18.72 -30.89 10.01
CA GLY A 153 19.07 -30.43 11.35
C GLY A 153 18.23 -29.19 11.72
N ASP A 154 18.87 -28.12 12.17
CA ASP A 154 18.20 -26.86 12.52
C ASP A 154 17.98 -25.93 11.30
N VAL A 155 18.39 -26.34 10.09
CA VAL A 155 18.29 -25.51 8.88
C VAL A 155 17.01 -25.84 8.11
N ARG A 156 16.14 -24.85 7.96
CA ARG A 156 14.94 -24.91 7.11
C ARG A 156 15.27 -24.49 5.67
N ILE A 157 14.92 -25.33 4.69
CA ILE A 157 15.03 -25.06 3.26
C ILE A 157 13.62 -24.92 2.67
N GLY A 158 13.24 -23.67 2.41
CA GLY A 158 11.94 -23.32 1.86
C GLY A 158 10.77 -23.59 2.82
N SER A 159 9.56 -23.35 2.33
CA SER A 159 8.32 -23.62 3.04
C SER A 159 7.32 -24.31 2.11
N SER A 160 6.63 -25.32 2.61
CA SER A 160 5.64 -26.06 1.83
C SER A 160 4.24 -25.68 2.27
N PRO A 161 3.33 -25.32 1.34
CA PRO A 161 1.93 -25.04 1.66
C PRO A 161 1.13 -26.32 2.00
N PHE A 162 1.77 -27.50 1.91
CA PHE A 162 1.17 -28.82 2.07
C PHE A 162 1.42 -29.45 3.44
N LEU A 163 2.09 -28.74 4.35
CA LEU A 163 2.32 -29.22 5.71
C LEU A 163 1.01 -29.24 6.51
N LEU A 164 0.79 -30.34 7.23
CA LEU A 164 -0.29 -30.41 8.20
C LEU A 164 0.07 -29.59 9.45
N ILE A 165 -0.91 -29.00 10.11
CA ILE A 165 -0.68 -28.21 11.32
C ILE A 165 0.03 -29.05 12.40
N ARG A 166 -0.32 -30.32 12.54
CA ARG A 166 0.32 -31.24 13.51
C ARG A 166 1.79 -31.58 13.17
N GLU A 167 2.22 -31.32 11.94
CA GLU A 167 3.59 -31.61 11.47
C GLU A 167 4.52 -30.40 11.60
N LEU A 168 3.99 -29.24 11.99
CA LEU A 168 4.80 -28.06 12.27
C LEU A 168 5.77 -28.33 13.43
N PRO A 169 7.04 -27.88 13.34
CA PRO A 169 8.04 -28.12 14.39
C PRO A 169 7.59 -27.71 15.80
N GLU A 170 6.89 -26.59 15.91
CA GLU A 170 6.34 -26.08 17.17
C GLU A 170 5.21 -26.93 17.75
N ASN A 171 4.59 -27.79 16.94
CA ASN A 171 3.46 -28.63 17.31
C ASN A 171 3.84 -30.08 17.57
N LEU A 172 5.04 -30.50 17.16
CA LEU A 172 5.50 -31.88 17.34
C LEU A 172 5.49 -32.28 18.82
N GLY A 173 4.74 -33.33 19.13
CA GLY A 173 4.64 -33.88 20.49
C GLY A 173 3.67 -33.15 21.42
N LEU A 174 2.92 -32.15 20.95
CA LEU A 174 1.89 -31.51 21.75
C LEU A 174 0.71 -32.46 22.02
N PRO A 175 0.08 -32.44 23.21
CA PRO A 175 -0.97 -33.40 23.59
C PRO A 175 -2.13 -33.50 22.60
N TRP A 176 -2.51 -32.39 21.97
CA TRP A 176 -3.63 -32.36 21.02
C TRP A 176 -3.31 -33.08 19.70
N THR A 177 -2.03 -33.20 19.32
CA THR A 177 -1.61 -33.94 18.11
C THR A 177 -1.83 -35.45 18.22
N PHE A 178 -2.15 -35.95 19.41
CA PHE A 178 -2.51 -37.36 19.62
C PHE A 178 -4.03 -37.61 19.59
N ILE A 179 -4.84 -36.57 19.37
CA ILE A 179 -6.31 -36.68 19.28
C ILE A 179 -6.68 -36.98 17.81
N PRO A 180 -7.31 -38.14 17.50
CA PRO A 180 -7.61 -38.52 16.11
C PRO A 180 -8.52 -37.54 15.36
N ASP A 181 -9.46 -36.91 16.06
CA ASP A 181 -10.52 -36.05 15.52
C ASP A 181 -10.40 -34.58 15.98
N TYR A 182 -9.16 -34.11 16.17
CA TYR A 182 -8.86 -32.78 16.70
C TYR A 182 -9.51 -31.63 15.93
N LEU A 183 -9.67 -31.76 14.60
CA LEU A 183 -10.33 -30.76 13.75
C LEU A 183 -11.79 -30.48 14.15
N SER A 184 -12.47 -31.49 14.69
CA SER A 184 -13.86 -31.37 15.15
C SER A 184 -13.97 -31.05 16.64
N LYS A 185 -13.00 -31.51 17.45
CA LYS A 185 -13.02 -31.37 18.91
C LYS A 185 -12.40 -30.07 19.42
N ILE A 186 -11.53 -29.44 18.65
CA ILE A 186 -10.81 -28.24 19.05
C ILE A 186 -11.39 -27.07 18.25
N PRO A 187 -12.13 -26.14 18.89
CA PRO A 187 -12.78 -25.02 18.21
C PRO A 187 -11.82 -24.16 17.36
N GLN A 188 -10.55 -24.07 17.75
CA GLN A 188 -9.52 -23.33 17.03
C GLN A 188 -9.25 -23.85 15.60
N PHE A 189 -9.47 -25.14 15.36
CA PHE A 189 -9.23 -25.79 14.06
C PHE A 189 -10.51 -26.03 13.25
N ALA A 190 -11.68 -25.68 13.80
CA ALA A 190 -12.97 -25.84 13.13
C ALA A 190 -13.15 -24.85 11.96
N ASP A 191 -12.52 -23.68 12.04
CA ASP A 191 -12.47 -22.68 10.97
C ASP A 191 -11.08 -22.02 10.91
N GLY A 192 -10.70 -21.56 9.71
CA GLY A 192 -9.43 -20.88 9.50
C GLY A 192 -9.44 -19.41 9.91
N ARG A 193 -8.29 -18.75 9.79
CA ARG A 193 -8.11 -17.33 10.13
C ARG A 193 -8.69 -16.37 9.10
N GLY A 194 -8.80 -16.82 7.85
CA GLY A 194 -9.18 -15.97 6.72
C GLY A 194 -8.15 -14.89 6.40
N LEU A 195 -8.41 -14.17 5.32
CA LEU A 195 -7.58 -13.04 4.92
C LEU A 195 -7.72 -11.88 5.91
N ASN A 196 -6.62 -11.14 6.08
CA ASN A 196 -6.67 -9.82 6.69
C ASN A 196 -7.75 -8.98 5.99
N PRO A 197 -8.68 -8.32 6.72
CA PRO A 197 -9.70 -7.45 6.17
C PRO A 197 -9.20 -6.46 5.11
N LEU A 198 -8.03 -5.84 5.35
CA LEU A 198 -7.38 -4.93 4.39
C LEU A 198 -7.21 -5.55 2.99
N LEU A 199 -7.07 -6.87 2.92
CA LEU A 199 -6.86 -7.63 1.69
C LEU A 199 -8.16 -8.11 1.06
N GLN A 200 -9.31 -7.94 1.70
CA GLN A 200 -10.63 -8.29 1.17
C GLN A 200 -11.18 -7.19 0.24
N ASN A 201 -10.36 -6.77 -0.71
CA ASN A 201 -10.69 -5.81 -1.77
C ASN A 201 -10.50 -6.47 -3.15
N TYR A 202 -11.31 -6.08 -4.15
CA TYR A 202 -11.19 -6.61 -5.52
C TYR A 202 -9.79 -6.43 -6.12
N TRP A 203 -9.05 -5.38 -5.76
CA TRP A 203 -7.67 -5.18 -6.20
C TRP A 203 -6.74 -6.33 -5.80
N MET A 204 -6.93 -6.92 -4.62
CA MET A 204 -6.18 -8.11 -4.18
C MET A 204 -6.32 -9.29 -5.16
N VAL A 205 -7.42 -9.34 -5.92
CA VAL A 205 -7.69 -10.41 -6.89
C VAL A 205 -6.86 -10.27 -8.16
N ILE A 206 -6.60 -9.04 -8.61
CA ILE A 206 -6.05 -8.75 -9.95
C ILE A 206 -4.69 -8.07 -9.95
N HIS A 207 -4.37 -7.29 -8.91
CA HIS A 207 -3.13 -6.55 -8.81
C HIS A 207 -1.91 -7.47 -8.63
N PRO A 208 -1.84 -8.36 -7.61
CA PRO A 208 -0.68 -9.22 -7.42
C PRO A 208 -0.36 -10.10 -8.63
N PRO A 209 -1.34 -10.78 -9.28
CA PRO A 209 -1.08 -11.52 -10.52
C PRO A 209 -0.44 -10.66 -11.63
N THR A 210 -0.88 -9.42 -11.78
CA THR A 210 -0.33 -8.49 -12.79
C THR A 210 1.08 -8.04 -12.42
N LEU A 211 1.31 -7.68 -11.15
CA LEU A 211 2.63 -7.25 -10.65
C LEU A 211 3.67 -8.37 -10.79
N PHE A 212 3.32 -9.59 -10.40
CA PHE A 212 4.20 -10.77 -10.51
C PHE A 212 4.48 -11.17 -11.95
N LEU A 213 3.53 -10.98 -12.89
CA LEU A 213 3.82 -11.12 -14.32
C LEU A 213 4.86 -10.07 -14.77
N GLY A 214 4.78 -8.85 -14.24
CA GLY A 214 5.77 -7.81 -14.44
C GLY A 214 7.16 -8.23 -13.96
N PHE A 215 7.26 -8.72 -12.72
CA PHE A 215 8.51 -9.27 -12.16
C PHE A 215 9.05 -10.42 -13.01
N ALA A 216 8.20 -11.39 -13.36
CA ALA A 216 8.58 -12.53 -14.20
C ALA A 216 9.05 -12.11 -15.59
N ALA A 217 8.44 -11.08 -16.18
CA ALA A 217 8.82 -10.57 -17.49
C ALA A 217 10.24 -9.98 -17.51
N THR A 218 10.77 -9.48 -16.38
CA THR A 218 12.15 -8.95 -16.29
C THR A 218 13.22 -10.04 -16.45
N LEU A 219 12.89 -11.30 -16.15
CA LEU A 219 13.79 -12.44 -16.36
C LEU A 219 14.10 -12.65 -17.84
N VAL A 220 13.17 -12.33 -18.74
CA VAL A 220 13.37 -12.54 -20.18
C VAL A 220 14.56 -11.72 -20.72
N PRO A 221 14.58 -10.37 -20.63
CA PRO A 221 15.73 -9.60 -21.09
C PRO A 221 16.99 -9.91 -20.29
N PHE A 222 16.91 -10.23 -19.00
CA PHE A 222 18.04 -10.69 -18.21
C PHE A 222 18.67 -11.96 -18.78
N ALA A 223 17.87 -12.98 -19.07
CA ALA A 223 18.34 -14.24 -19.64
C ALA A 223 18.96 -14.06 -21.02
N TYR A 224 18.41 -13.19 -21.87
CA TYR A 224 19.05 -12.83 -23.14
C TYR A 224 20.36 -12.08 -22.95
N ALA A 225 20.46 -11.17 -21.99
CA ALA A 225 21.70 -10.46 -21.68
C ALA A 225 22.79 -11.43 -21.19
N ILE A 226 22.45 -12.32 -20.25
CA ILE A 226 23.34 -13.39 -19.77
C ILE A 226 23.77 -14.32 -20.92
N ALA A 227 22.84 -14.72 -21.79
CA ALA A 227 23.14 -15.51 -22.98
C ALA A 227 24.06 -14.78 -23.96
N GLY A 228 23.87 -13.46 -24.15
CA GLY A 228 24.71 -12.60 -24.97
C GLY A 228 26.14 -12.50 -24.43
N LEU A 229 26.30 -12.36 -23.12
CA LEU A 229 27.60 -12.37 -22.44
C LEU A 229 28.27 -13.75 -22.49
N TRP A 230 27.49 -14.84 -22.37
CA TRP A 230 27.97 -16.21 -22.49
C TRP A 230 28.51 -16.46 -23.90
N ARG A 231 27.72 -16.17 -24.95
CA ARG A 231 28.09 -16.36 -26.36
C ARG A 231 29.05 -15.31 -26.92
N ARG A 232 29.39 -14.26 -26.15
CA ARG A 232 30.15 -13.09 -26.61
C ARG A 232 29.51 -12.30 -27.76
N GLN A 233 28.20 -12.41 -27.88
CA GLN A 233 27.43 -11.65 -28.88
C GLN A 233 26.83 -10.41 -28.21
N LEU A 234 27.66 -9.39 -27.98
CA LEU A 234 27.34 -8.24 -27.11
C LEU A 234 26.17 -7.37 -27.60
N GLN A 235 25.84 -7.41 -28.90
CA GLN A 235 24.73 -6.64 -29.48
C GLN A 235 23.54 -7.52 -29.92
N ALA A 236 23.78 -8.75 -30.38
CA ALA A 236 22.77 -9.55 -31.08
C ALA A 236 21.58 -9.97 -30.18
N TRP A 237 21.79 -10.09 -28.87
CA TRP A 237 20.75 -10.41 -27.88
C TRP A 237 19.70 -9.30 -27.74
N ILE A 238 20.04 -8.05 -28.09
CA ILE A 238 19.17 -6.88 -27.91
C ILE A 238 17.91 -7.02 -28.76
N ALA A 239 18.04 -7.48 -30.01
CA ALA A 239 16.91 -7.57 -30.94
C ALA A 239 15.79 -8.51 -30.45
N PRO A 240 16.07 -9.77 -30.04
CA PRO A 240 15.04 -10.66 -29.49
C PRO A 240 14.57 -10.26 -28.09
N ALA A 241 15.39 -9.58 -27.28
CA ALA A 241 15.01 -9.14 -25.93
C ALA A 241 14.11 -7.89 -25.93
N LEU A 242 14.27 -6.98 -26.89
CA LEU A 242 13.60 -5.67 -26.90
C LEU A 242 12.07 -5.72 -26.80
N PRO A 243 11.32 -6.61 -27.50
CA PRO A 243 9.87 -6.71 -27.33
C PRO A 243 9.47 -7.10 -25.91
N TRP A 244 10.25 -7.99 -25.28
CA TRP A 244 10.03 -8.45 -23.91
C TRP A 244 10.38 -7.39 -22.87
N THR A 245 11.43 -6.59 -23.10
CA THR A 245 11.75 -5.43 -22.25
C THR A 245 10.57 -4.47 -22.16
N PHE A 246 9.98 -4.08 -23.28
CA PHE A 246 8.82 -3.17 -23.28
C PHE A 246 7.53 -3.85 -22.80
N PHE A 247 7.39 -5.16 -22.98
CA PHE A 247 6.31 -5.93 -22.35
C PHE A 247 6.43 -5.89 -20.82
N GLY A 248 7.64 -6.06 -20.29
CA GLY A 248 7.93 -5.89 -18.86
C GLY A 248 7.62 -4.47 -18.38
N VAL A 249 8.07 -3.43 -19.10
CA VAL A 249 7.74 -2.01 -18.77
C VAL A 249 6.22 -1.79 -18.72
N MET A 250 5.48 -2.34 -19.68
CA MET A 250 4.02 -2.20 -19.75
C MET A 250 3.34 -2.91 -18.56
N ILE A 251 3.60 -4.20 -18.36
CA ILE A 251 2.89 -4.99 -17.34
C ILE A 251 3.32 -4.58 -15.93
N LEU A 252 4.61 -4.40 -15.67
CA LEU A 252 5.08 -3.96 -14.36
C LEU A 252 4.56 -2.55 -14.05
N GLY A 253 4.58 -1.64 -15.03
CA GLY A 253 3.98 -0.31 -14.88
C GLY A 253 2.48 -0.38 -14.60
N THR A 254 1.75 -1.27 -15.27
CA THR A 254 0.31 -1.50 -15.01
C THR A 254 0.09 -2.01 -13.59
N GLY A 255 0.89 -2.98 -13.14
CA GLY A 255 0.85 -3.49 -11.77
C GLY A 255 1.04 -2.38 -10.74
N ILE A 256 2.05 -1.52 -10.91
CA ILE A 256 2.29 -0.37 -10.04
C ILE A 256 1.08 0.59 -10.02
N LEU A 257 0.53 0.92 -11.19
CA LEU A 257 -0.65 1.80 -11.29
C LEU A 257 -1.90 1.19 -10.62
N MET A 258 -2.10 -0.12 -10.73
CA MET A 258 -3.19 -0.82 -10.05
C MET A 258 -2.99 -0.81 -8.52
N GLY A 259 -1.75 -0.93 -8.04
CA GLY A 259 -1.44 -0.77 -6.62
C GLY A 259 -1.76 0.64 -6.13
N GLY A 260 -1.40 1.66 -6.90
CA GLY A 260 -1.79 3.04 -6.62
C GLY A 260 -3.31 3.27 -6.61
N ALA A 261 -4.06 2.60 -7.50
CA ALA A 261 -5.53 2.63 -7.49
C ALA A 261 -6.11 1.93 -6.26
N TRP A 262 -5.50 0.83 -5.81
CA TRP A 262 -5.91 0.19 -4.56
C TRP A 262 -5.67 1.08 -3.35
N ALA A 263 -4.49 1.69 -3.21
CA ALA A 263 -4.20 2.65 -2.14
C ALA A 263 -5.09 3.91 -2.19
N TYR A 264 -5.56 4.29 -3.38
CA TYR A 264 -6.54 5.36 -3.57
C TYR A 264 -7.92 5.00 -3.02
N GLU A 265 -8.36 3.76 -3.21
CA GLU A 265 -9.64 3.28 -2.68
C GLU A 265 -9.55 2.94 -1.19
N ALA A 266 -8.41 2.41 -0.74
CA ALA A 266 -8.14 1.97 0.62
C ALA A 266 -7.14 2.91 1.32
N LEU A 267 -7.62 4.09 1.76
CA LEU A 267 -6.81 5.10 2.48
C LEU A 267 -6.22 4.60 3.81
N SER A 268 -6.70 3.45 4.31
CA SER A 268 -6.18 2.76 5.48
C SER A 268 -4.71 2.32 5.35
N PHE A 269 -4.14 2.28 4.14
CA PHE A 269 -2.71 2.01 3.88
C PHE A 269 -1.76 3.20 4.12
N GLY A 270 -2.18 4.24 4.84
CA GLY A 270 -1.35 5.43 5.07
C GLY A 270 -1.44 6.49 3.95
N GLY A 271 -2.38 6.30 3.02
CA GLY A 271 -2.78 7.29 2.01
C GLY A 271 -2.34 6.97 0.58
N PHE A 272 -3.01 7.62 -0.36
CA PHE A 272 -2.70 7.56 -1.79
C PHE A 272 -1.34 8.21 -2.09
N TRP A 273 -0.42 7.49 -2.75
CA TRP A 273 1.01 7.85 -2.95
C TRP A 273 1.87 7.88 -1.68
N ALA A 274 1.51 7.07 -0.67
CA ALA A 274 2.37 6.88 0.48
C ALA A 274 3.75 6.33 0.06
N TRP A 275 4.80 6.76 0.75
CA TRP A 275 6.15 6.26 0.54
C TRP A 275 6.38 4.99 1.37
N ASP A 276 5.62 3.93 1.08
CA ASP A 276 5.82 2.63 1.72
C ASP A 276 7.06 1.90 1.12
N PRO A 277 7.95 1.32 1.97
CA PRO A 277 9.14 0.62 1.51
C PRO A 277 8.90 -0.54 0.51
N VAL A 278 7.82 -1.28 0.66
CA VAL A 278 7.47 -2.42 -0.21
C VAL A 278 6.93 -1.92 -1.55
N GLU A 279 6.07 -0.91 -1.54
CA GLU A 279 5.59 -0.26 -2.78
C GLU A 279 6.76 0.30 -3.59
N ASN A 280 7.69 0.99 -2.93
CA ASN A 280 8.91 1.51 -3.53
C ASN A 280 9.77 0.40 -4.16
N ALA A 281 9.86 -0.76 -3.52
CA ALA A 281 10.64 -1.89 -4.00
C ALA A 281 10.13 -2.42 -5.36
N SER A 282 8.86 -2.19 -5.71
CA SER A 282 8.31 -2.55 -7.02
C SER A 282 8.58 -1.48 -8.10
N LEU A 283 8.70 -0.21 -7.72
CA LEU A 283 8.93 0.92 -8.62
C LEU A 283 10.38 0.98 -9.15
N VAL A 284 11.38 0.71 -8.30
CA VAL A 284 12.80 0.82 -8.68
C VAL A 284 13.20 -0.10 -9.85
N PRO A 285 12.80 -1.39 -9.89
CA PRO A 285 13.01 -2.23 -11.08
C PRO A 285 12.35 -1.66 -12.34
N TRP A 286 11.18 -1.04 -12.22
CA TRP A 286 10.51 -0.44 -13.37
C TRP A 286 11.29 0.75 -13.94
N ILE A 287 11.77 1.65 -13.08
CA ILE A 287 12.58 2.82 -13.47
C ILE A 287 13.85 2.38 -14.22
N THR A 288 14.56 1.38 -13.70
CA THR A 288 15.78 0.84 -14.33
C THR A 288 15.49 0.09 -15.62
N LEU A 289 14.37 -0.64 -15.72
CA LEU A 289 13.92 -1.30 -16.95
C LEU A 289 13.53 -0.30 -18.06
N VAL A 290 12.91 0.83 -17.70
CA VAL A 290 12.62 1.91 -18.65
C VAL A 290 13.92 2.47 -19.22
N GLY A 291 14.91 2.76 -18.36
CA GLY A 291 16.24 3.17 -18.79
C GLY A 291 16.91 2.13 -19.71
N ALA A 292 16.87 0.86 -19.32
CA ALA A 292 17.39 -0.26 -20.10
C ALA A 292 16.75 -0.34 -21.49
N GLY A 293 15.42 -0.28 -21.57
CA GLY A 293 14.67 -0.34 -22.83
C GLY A 293 15.04 0.78 -23.80
N HIS A 294 15.30 1.98 -23.29
CA HIS A 294 15.74 3.12 -24.11
C HIS A 294 17.20 2.97 -24.58
N LEU A 295 18.11 2.49 -23.73
CA LEU A 295 19.48 2.19 -24.15
C LEU A 295 19.55 1.03 -25.15
N MET A 296 18.67 0.03 -25.03
CA MET A 296 18.52 -1.04 -26.02
C MET A 296 18.08 -0.50 -27.38
N LEU A 297 17.22 0.53 -27.43
CA LEU A 297 16.84 1.19 -28.70
C LEU A 297 18.02 1.90 -29.36
N VAL A 298 18.91 2.50 -28.57
CA VAL A 298 20.16 3.11 -29.08
C VAL A 298 21.09 2.01 -29.59
N ASN A 299 21.42 1.05 -28.73
CA ASN A 299 22.40 0.00 -29.01
C ASN A 299 21.98 -1.03 -30.05
N ARG A 300 20.67 -1.12 -30.35
CA ARG A 300 20.18 -1.85 -31.53
C ARG A 300 20.69 -1.24 -32.84
N ASN A 301 20.82 0.09 -32.91
CA ASN A 301 21.19 0.81 -34.13
C ASN A 301 22.66 1.23 -34.14
N ARG A 302 23.23 1.56 -32.97
CA ARG A 302 24.63 2.00 -32.80
C ARG A 302 25.19 1.55 -31.46
N THR A 303 26.33 0.86 -31.49
CA THR A 303 27.00 0.33 -30.30
C THR A 303 27.80 1.40 -29.54
N THR A 304 27.12 2.31 -28.83
CA THR A 304 27.81 3.39 -28.09
C THR A 304 27.81 3.19 -26.58
N SER A 305 26.78 2.55 -26.01
CA SER A 305 26.59 2.42 -24.55
C SER A 305 26.22 0.97 -24.16
N LEU A 306 26.91 0.00 -24.76
CA LEU A 306 26.64 -1.43 -24.55
C LEU A 306 26.81 -1.84 -23.08
N PHE A 307 27.88 -1.41 -22.41
CA PHE A 307 28.09 -1.74 -20.99
C PHE A 307 26.94 -1.25 -20.12
N SER A 308 26.52 0.01 -20.29
CA SER A 308 25.39 0.59 -19.54
C SER A 308 24.07 -0.13 -19.85
N THR A 309 23.88 -0.60 -21.08
CA THR A 309 22.71 -1.41 -21.44
C THR A 309 22.70 -2.74 -20.70
N PHE A 310 23.85 -3.44 -20.67
CA PHE A 310 23.99 -4.66 -19.85
C PHE A 310 23.77 -4.35 -18.38
N LEU A 311 24.43 -3.33 -17.83
CA LEU A 311 24.33 -2.95 -16.43
C LEU A 311 22.88 -2.71 -16.02
N LEU A 312 22.11 -1.92 -16.77
CA LEU A 312 20.71 -1.63 -16.42
C LEU A 312 19.82 -2.86 -16.50
N VAL A 313 19.98 -3.71 -17.52
CA VAL A 313 19.20 -4.97 -17.61
C VAL A 313 19.56 -5.93 -16.47
N LEU A 314 20.85 -6.06 -16.15
CA LEU A 314 21.32 -6.90 -15.05
C LEU A 314 20.78 -6.37 -13.72
N VAL A 315 21.02 -5.09 -13.40
CA VAL A 315 20.55 -4.45 -12.16
C VAL A 315 19.04 -4.52 -12.02
N THR A 316 18.27 -4.36 -13.10
CA THR A 316 16.80 -4.49 -13.05
C THR A 316 16.37 -5.82 -12.43
N PHE A 317 16.93 -6.95 -12.91
CA PHE A 317 16.58 -8.26 -12.37
C PHE A 317 17.08 -8.45 -10.94
N HIS A 318 18.27 -7.95 -10.61
CA HIS A 318 18.76 -7.97 -9.23
C HIS A 318 17.88 -7.15 -8.28
N LEU A 319 17.31 -6.04 -8.75
CA LEU A 319 16.37 -5.25 -7.97
C LEU A 319 15.03 -5.97 -7.76
N VAL A 320 14.58 -6.81 -8.70
CA VAL A 320 13.44 -7.71 -8.47
C VAL A 320 13.78 -8.74 -7.40
N LEU A 321 14.95 -9.37 -7.47
CA LEU A 321 15.41 -10.29 -6.42
C LEU A 321 15.53 -9.59 -5.06
N TYR A 322 16.04 -8.36 -5.05
CA TYR A 322 16.17 -7.54 -3.86
C TYR A 322 14.83 -7.09 -3.30
N SER A 323 13.85 -6.77 -4.15
CA SER A 323 12.47 -6.48 -3.75
C SER A 323 11.84 -7.69 -3.05
N THR A 324 12.03 -8.89 -3.59
CA THR A 324 11.62 -10.13 -2.94
C THR A 324 12.35 -10.33 -1.61
N PHE A 325 13.66 -10.07 -1.55
CA PHE A 325 14.40 -10.11 -0.29
C PHE A 325 13.81 -9.15 0.76
N LEU A 326 13.59 -7.88 0.41
CA LEU A 326 13.03 -6.87 1.32
C LEU A 326 11.65 -7.27 1.86
N THR A 327 10.79 -7.78 0.98
CA THR A 327 9.39 -8.14 1.33
C THR A 327 9.27 -9.47 2.06
N ARG A 328 10.17 -10.43 1.82
CA ARG A 328 10.01 -11.84 2.25
C ARG A 328 11.04 -12.34 3.25
N SER A 329 12.05 -11.54 3.60
CA SER A 329 13.08 -11.91 4.58
C SER A 329 12.73 -11.62 6.04
N GLY A 330 11.73 -10.77 6.29
CA GLY A 330 11.44 -10.22 7.62
C GLY A 330 12.16 -8.92 7.95
N VAL A 331 13.09 -8.44 7.10
CA VAL A 331 13.90 -7.25 7.40
C VAL A 331 13.09 -5.95 7.47
N LEU A 332 11.95 -5.88 6.77
CA LEU A 332 11.04 -4.73 6.81
C LEU A 332 9.91 -4.86 7.84
N GLY A 333 9.91 -5.90 8.69
CA GLY A 333 8.80 -6.24 9.60
C GLY A 333 8.27 -5.07 10.45
N ASP A 334 9.17 -4.21 10.92
CA ASP A 334 8.83 -3.07 11.79
C ASP A 334 8.55 -1.76 11.01
N THR A 335 8.73 -1.75 9.69
CA THR A 335 8.74 -0.52 8.85
C THR A 335 7.77 -0.54 7.68
N SER A 336 7.17 -1.69 7.35
CA SER A 336 6.16 -1.80 6.30
C SER A 336 5.08 -2.81 6.67
N VAL A 337 3.83 -2.39 6.45
CA VAL A 337 2.62 -3.20 6.64
C VAL A 337 2.47 -4.31 5.59
N HIS A 338 3.23 -4.25 4.50
CA HIS A 338 3.20 -5.24 3.41
C HIS A 338 4.32 -6.28 3.50
N SER A 339 5.17 -6.21 4.53
CA SER A 339 6.28 -7.15 4.72
C SER A 339 5.85 -8.41 5.45
N PHE A 340 6.46 -9.54 5.10
CA PHE A 340 6.23 -10.82 5.76
C PHE A 340 7.14 -10.94 6.97
N THR A 341 6.65 -11.57 8.05
CA THR A 341 7.48 -11.90 9.22
C THR A 341 8.57 -12.90 8.85
N GLY A 342 9.73 -12.81 9.51
CA GLY A 342 10.91 -13.60 9.14
C GLY A 342 10.78 -15.10 9.45
N ASP A 343 10.25 -15.88 8.51
CA ASP A 343 10.05 -17.34 8.66
C ASP A 343 11.31 -18.20 8.39
N GLY A 344 12.50 -17.62 8.64
CA GLY A 344 13.79 -18.28 8.38
C GLY A 344 14.24 -18.31 6.91
N MET A 345 13.57 -17.55 6.03
CA MET A 345 13.86 -17.52 4.58
C MET A 345 15.07 -16.66 4.19
N MET A 346 15.59 -15.85 5.11
CA MET A 346 16.66 -14.89 4.83
C MET A 346 17.93 -15.53 4.21
N PRO A 347 18.46 -16.67 4.68
CA PRO A 347 19.65 -17.28 4.07
C PRO A 347 19.42 -17.70 2.61
N GLY A 348 18.29 -18.36 2.33
CA GLY A 348 17.94 -18.80 0.97
C GLY A 348 17.78 -17.65 -0.01
N LEU A 349 17.08 -16.58 0.40
CA LEU A 349 16.92 -15.37 -0.41
C LEU A 349 18.25 -14.64 -0.63
N THR A 350 19.13 -14.62 0.37
CA THR A 350 20.47 -14.03 0.27
C THR A 350 21.32 -14.80 -0.73
N VAL A 351 21.36 -16.14 -0.65
CA VAL A 351 22.10 -16.97 -1.62
C VAL A 351 21.54 -16.79 -3.03
N PHE A 352 20.22 -16.74 -3.19
CA PHE A 352 19.58 -16.48 -4.49
C PHE A 352 20.04 -15.13 -5.08
N LEU A 353 20.02 -14.05 -4.29
CA LEU A 353 20.49 -12.74 -4.73
C LEU A 353 21.97 -12.73 -5.11
N LEU A 354 22.85 -13.19 -4.22
CA LEU A 354 24.31 -13.15 -4.43
C LEU A 354 24.76 -14.04 -5.59
N PHE A 355 24.09 -15.17 -5.80
CA PHE A 355 24.38 -16.08 -6.90
C PHE A 355 24.18 -15.42 -8.26
N PHE A 356 23.07 -14.69 -8.47
CA PHE A 356 22.84 -14.01 -9.75
C PHE A 356 23.75 -12.79 -9.93
N VAL A 357 24.16 -12.12 -8.84
CA VAL A 357 25.21 -11.07 -8.90
C VAL A 357 26.52 -11.69 -9.39
N TRP A 358 26.93 -12.79 -8.77
CA TRP A 358 28.14 -13.51 -9.16
C TRP A 358 28.10 -13.94 -10.63
N LEU A 359 27.00 -14.57 -11.07
CA LEU A 359 26.84 -15.04 -12.44
C LEU A 359 26.96 -13.89 -13.45
N ALA A 360 26.28 -12.77 -13.18
CA ALA A 360 26.29 -11.60 -14.04
C ALA A 360 27.70 -11.00 -14.16
N VAL A 361 28.36 -10.74 -13.02
CA VAL A 361 29.69 -10.14 -12.97
C VAL A 361 30.76 -11.06 -13.55
N MET A 362 30.67 -12.37 -13.29
CA MET A 362 31.54 -13.36 -13.91
C MET A 362 31.43 -13.30 -15.44
N LEU A 363 30.21 -13.26 -15.98
CA LEU A 363 30.00 -13.32 -17.43
C LEU A 363 30.38 -12.03 -18.17
N LEU A 364 30.39 -10.87 -17.50
CA LEU A 364 30.90 -9.62 -18.05
C LEU A 364 32.35 -9.74 -18.56
N HIS A 365 33.15 -10.61 -17.96
CA HIS A 365 34.53 -10.83 -18.40
C HIS A 365 34.63 -11.82 -19.54
N GLY A 366 35.34 -11.42 -20.61
CA GLY A 366 35.77 -12.16 -21.82
C GLY A 366 36.60 -13.42 -21.59
N ASP A 367 37.50 -13.32 -20.63
CA ASP A 367 38.58 -14.29 -20.43
C ASP A 367 38.21 -15.39 -19.43
N ARG A 368 38.56 -16.64 -19.75
CA ARG A 368 38.25 -17.80 -18.91
C ARG A 368 39.03 -17.77 -17.59
N GLY A 369 40.28 -17.31 -17.60
CA GLY A 369 41.09 -17.17 -16.38
C GLY A 369 40.49 -16.16 -15.41
N GLN A 370 40.11 -14.98 -15.90
CA GLN A 370 39.45 -13.93 -15.10
C GLN A 370 38.12 -14.41 -14.49
N ARG A 371 37.33 -15.19 -15.25
CA ARG A 371 36.09 -15.79 -14.76
C ARG A 371 36.33 -16.73 -13.58
N TRP A 372 37.29 -17.64 -13.71
CA TRP A 372 37.64 -18.59 -12.65
C TRP A 372 38.24 -17.90 -11.44
N PHE A 373 39.12 -16.92 -11.64
CA PHE A 373 39.72 -16.16 -10.55
C PHE A 373 38.67 -15.46 -9.70
N TYR A 374 37.75 -14.70 -10.31
CA TYR A 374 36.66 -14.04 -9.59
C TYR A 374 35.74 -15.04 -8.88
N THR A 375 35.47 -16.17 -9.52
CA THR A 375 34.65 -17.24 -8.93
C THR A 375 35.31 -17.84 -7.69
N LEU A 376 36.59 -18.18 -7.76
CA LEU A 376 37.35 -18.72 -6.63
C LEU A 376 37.45 -17.71 -5.48
N MET A 377 37.72 -16.43 -5.80
CA MET A 377 37.73 -15.39 -4.77
C MET A 377 36.36 -15.19 -4.12
N SER A 378 35.28 -15.20 -4.89
CA SER A 378 33.93 -15.03 -4.37
C SER A 378 33.51 -16.20 -3.48
N ILE A 379 33.76 -17.43 -3.92
CA ILE A 379 33.48 -18.64 -3.13
C ILE A 379 34.31 -18.61 -1.86
N ALA A 380 35.64 -18.44 -1.96
CA ALA A 380 36.51 -18.42 -0.79
C ALA A 380 36.07 -17.35 0.23
N LEU A 381 35.78 -16.13 -0.23
CA LEU A 381 35.33 -15.04 0.63
C LEU A 381 34.05 -15.38 1.37
N LEU A 382 33.02 -15.87 0.65
CA LEU A 382 31.73 -16.19 1.25
C LEU A 382 31.80 -17.43 2.15
N THR A 383 32.54 -18.49 1.76
CA THR A 383 32.68 -19.70 2.58
C THR A 383 33.51 -19.47 3.83
N ILE A 384 34.59 -18.68 3.74
CA ILE A 384 35.37 -18.27 4.92
C ILE A 384 34.50 -17.40 5.83
N GLY A 385 33.72 -16.47 5.26
CA GLY A 385 32.76 -15.67 6.00
C GLY A 385 31.77 -16.52 6.80
N VAL A 386 31.17 -17.52 6.16
CA VAL A 386 30.26 -18.46 6.85
C VAL A 386 31.01 -19.27 7.91
N GLY A 387 32.18 -19.83 7.60
CA GLY A 387 32.95 -20.67 8.52
C GLY A 387 33.52 -19.92 9.73
N LEU A 388 33.72 -18.61 9.63
CA LEU A 388 34.17 -17.73 10.72
C LEU A 388 33.01 -17.00 11.41
N GLU A 389 31.75 -17.28 11.05
CA GLU A 389 30.57 -16.54 11.55
C GLU A 389 30.64 -15.02 11.27
N GLN A 390 31.29 -14.65 10.16
CA GLN A 390 31.46 -13.28 9.64
C GLN A 390 30.75 -13.12 8.29
N GLN A 391 29.48 -13.55 8.21
CA GLN A 391 28.72 -13.53 6.96
C GLN A 391 28.57 -12.11 6.41
N VAL A 392 28.25 -11.14 7.27
CA VAL A 392 28.01 -9.75 6.85
C VAL A 392 29.28 -9.09 6.28
N PRO A 393 30.46 -9.12 6.93
CA PRO A 393 31.70 -8.63 6.33
C PRO A 393 32.05 -9.31 5.01
N ALA A 394 31.81 -10.62 4.89
CA ALA A 394 32.06 -11.35 3.65
C ALA A 394 31.12 -10.91 2.52
N ILE A 395 29.84 -10.66 2.80
CA ILE A 395 28.89 -10.10 1.84
C ILE A 395 29.33 -8.72 1.37
N LEU A 396 29.75 -7.83 2.28
CA LEU A 396 30.27 -6.51 1.91
C LEU A 396 31.52 -6.62 1.04
N GLY A 397 32.46 -7.50 1.42
CA GLY A 397 33.65 -7.78 0.62
C GLY A 397 33.29 -8.30 -0.78
N PHE A 398 32.27 -9.16 -0.89
CA PHE A 398 31.79 -9.69 -2.16
C PHE A 398 31.19 -8.58 -3.04
N ILE A 399 30.41 -7.67 -2.46
CA ILE A 399 29.85 -6.51 -3.17
C ILE A 399 30.97 -5.61 -3.70
N VAL A 400 31.96 -5.29 -2.86
CA VAL A 400 33.13 -4.48 -3.26
C VAL A 400 33.93 -5.17 -4.36
N LEU A 401 34.23 -6.47 -4.20
CA LEU A 401 34.90 -7.27 -5.22
C LEU A 401 34.15 -7.24 -6.55
N SER A 402 32.82 -7.42 -6.50
CA SER A 402 31.94 -7.41 -7.68
C SER A 402 31.89 -6.07 -8.39
N ALA A 403 31.89 -4.96 -7.64
CA ALA A 403 31.94 -3.61 -8.19
C ALA A 403 33.29 -3.34 -8.89
N ILE A 404 34.40 -3.70 -8.24
CA ILE A 404 35.75 -3.58 -8.83
C ILE A 404 35.83 -4.41 -10.11
N TRP A 405 35.37 -5.66 -10.07
CA TRP A 405 35.41 -6.55 -11.23
C TRP A 405 34.56 -6.02 -12.39
N SER A 406 33.36 -5.51 -12.12
CA SER A 406 32.52 -4.86 -13.14
C SER A 406 33.21 -3.66 -13.79
N GLY A 407 33.91 -2.83 -13.01
CA GLY A 407 34.70 -1.71 -13.52
C GLY A 407 35.89 -2.14 -14.39
N LEU A 408 36.55 -3.25 -14.03
CA LEU A 408 37.58 -3.87 -14.86
C LEU A 408 37.00 -4.44 -16.15
N ALA A 409 35.80 -5.03 -16.10
CA ALA A 409 35.11 -5.54 -17.29
C ALA A 409 34.81 -4.42 -18.27
N TYR A 410 34.26 -3.30 -17.78
CA TYR A 410 33.99 -2.10 -18.56
C TYR A 410 35.23 -1.65 -19.33
N ARG A 411 36.38 -1.50 -18.64
CA ARG A 411 37.62 -1.03 -19.27
C ARG A 411 38.24 -2.01 -20.27
N ARG A 412 38.05 -3.33 -20.07
CA ARG A 412 38.76 -4.35 -20.87
C ARG A 412 37.93 -4.93 -22.02
N HIS A 413 36.63 -5.08 -21.84
CA HIS A 413 35.76 -5.86 -22.75
C HIS A 413 34.73 -5.01 -23.50
N PHE A 414 34.58 -3.73 -23.13
CA PHE A 414 33.66 -2.80 -23.77
C PHE A 414 34.46 -1.61 -24.32
N PRO A 415 34.78 -1.58 -25.62
CA PRO A 415 35.60 -0.51 -26.19
C PRO A 415 34.90 0.85 -26.09
N ALA A 416 35.69 1.91 -25.89
CA ALA A 416 35.19 3.28 -25.94
C ALA A 416 34.71 3.61 -27.37
N PRO A 417 33.62 4.38 -27.52
CA PRO A 417 33.16 4.80 -28.84
C PRO A 417 34.24 5.64 -29.54
N GLU A 418 34.46 5.41 -30.84
CA GLU A 418 35.50 6.08 -31.66
C GLU A 418 35.27 7.58 -31.85
N GLN A 419 34.03 8.06 -31.66
CA GLN A 419 33.65 9.47 -31.80
C GLN A 419 32.76 9.88 -30.63
N GLU A 420 32.97 11.10 -30.13
CA GLU A 420 32.07 11.71 -29.16
C GLU A 420 30.67 11.90 -29.76
N GLU A 421 29.63 11.59 -28.97
CA GLU A 421 28.25 11.78 -29.41
C GLU A 421 27.92 13.28 -29.46
N SER A 422 27.27 13.73 -30.54
CA SER A 422 26.77 15.11 -30.61
C SER A 422 25.79 15.37 -29.46
N LEU A 423 25.92 16.52 -28.80
CA LEU A 423 24.98 16.99 -27.78
C LEU A 423 23.55 17.17 -28.33
N TRP A 424 23.38 17.25 -29.64
CA TRP A 424 22.07 17.36 -30.30
C TRP A 424 21.61 16.05 -30.95
N SER A 425 22.26 14.95 -30.60
CA SER A 425 21.85 13.60 -30.98
C SER A 425 20.78 13.05 -30.04
N ARG A 426 19.93 12.17 -30.56
CA ARG A 426 18.94 11.45 -29.75
C ARG A 426 19.61 10.48 -28.76
N GLU A 427 20.71 9.87 -29.17
CA GLU A 427 21.47 8.89 -28.40
C GLU A 427 21.97 9.49 -27.08
N PHE A 428 22.61 10.66 -27.16
CA PHE A 428 23.14 11.37 -26.00
C PHE A 428 22.07 11.63 -24.95
N TRP A 429 20.93 12.21 -25.33
CA TRP A 429 19.87 12.53 -24.38
C TRP A 429 19.10 11.31 -23.86
N LEU A 430 18.99 10.24 -24.64
CA LEU A 430 18.48 8.96 -24.13
C LEU A 430 19.43 8.36 -23.08
N PHE A 431 20.74 8.52 -23.26
CA PHE A 431 21.73 8.12 -22.26
C PHE A 431 21.64 8.95 -20.98
N ILE A 432 21.56 10.29 -21.10
CA ILE A 432 21.35 11.18 -19.95
C ILE A 432 20.04 10.84 -19.22
N GLY A 433 18.95 10.60 -19.96
CA GLY A 433 17.68 10.18 -19.36
C GLY A 433 17.81 8.86 -18.58
N ALA A 434 18.48 7.85 -19.15
CA ALA A 434 18.72 6.59 -18.46
C ALA A 434 19.60 6.75 -17.21
N LEU A 435 20.58 7.65 -17.23
CA LEU A 435 21.41 7.98 -16.06
C LEU A 435 20.60 8.65 -14.95
N VAL A 436 19.72 9.61 -15.28
CA VAL A 436 18.84 10.26 -14.30
C VAL A 436 17.88 9.26 -13.67
N LEU A 437 17.31 8.35 -14.47
CA LEU A 437 16.49 7.24 -13.95
C LEU A 437 17.29 6.33 -13.02
N LEU A 438 18.54 5.99 -13.36
CA LEU A 438 19.41 5.19 -12.49
C LEU A 438 19.70 5.90 -11.16
N LEU A 439 19.97 7.21 -11.18
CA LEU A 439 20.20 8.00 -9.97
C LEU A 439 18.94 8.09 -9.09
N SER A 440 17.77 8.29 -9.70
CA SER A 440 16.47 8.25 -9.00
C SER A 440 16.24 6.90 -8.33
N ALA A 441 16.46 5.80 -9.07
CA ALA A 441 16.37 4.44 -8.55
C ALA A 441 17.35 4.19 -7.39
N ALA A 442 18.60 4.66 -7.51
CA ALA A 442 19.60 4.52 -6.46
C ALA A 442 19.21 5.29 -5.18
N GLN A 443 18.67 6.51 -5.30
CA GLN A 443 18.23 7.31 -4.16
C GLN A 443 17.05 6.67 -3.43
N ILE A 444 16.06 6.14 -4.16
CA ILE A 444 14.92 5.43 -3.57
C ILE A 444 15.42 4.19 -2.85
N THR A 445 16.18 3.34 -3.55
CA THR A 445 16.75 2.11 -2.99
C THR A 445 17.52 2.39 -1.71
N PHE A 446 18.41 3.39 -1.71
CA PHE A 446 19.18 3.76 -0.53
C PHE A 446 18.29 4.10 0.68
N THR A 447 17.25 4.91 0.48
CA THR A 447 16.35 5.30 1.58
C THR A 447 15.51 4.11 2.07
N THR A 448 14.99 3.28 1.16
CA THR A 448 14.22 2.08 1.48
C THR A 448 15.06 1.01 2.20
N SER A 449 16.37 0.97 1.92
CA SER A 449 17.31 -0.02 2.46
C SER A 449 17.88 0.33 3.84
N VAL A 450 17.41 1.38 4.51
CA VAL A 450 17.90 1.77 5.85
C VAL A 450 17.90 0.60 6.86
N PRO A 451 16.84 -0.23 6.96
CA PRO A 451 16.86 -1.42 7.84
C PRO A 451 17.95 -2.44 7.44
N VAL A 452 18.19 -2.62 6.14
CA VAL A 452 19.27 -3.50 5.65
C VAL A 452 20.64 -2.92 5.99
N PHE A 453 20.84 -1.60 5.89
CA PHE A 453 22.09 -0.96 6.28
C PHE A 453 22.40 -1.13 7.77
N ASN A 454 21.39 -1.08 8.63
CA ASN A 454 21.58 -1.38 10.05
C ASN A 454 22.13 -2.80 10.27
N LEU A 455 21.60 -3.80 9.54
CA LEU A 455 22.14 -5.17 9.56
C LEU A 455 23.58 -5.25 9.03
N LEU A 456 23.89 -4.51 7.96
CA LEU A 456 25.23 -4.51 7.36
C LEU A 456 26.28 -3.79 8.23
N ILE A 457 25.88 -2.78 9.01
CA ILE A 457 26.75 -1.99 9.88
C ILE A 457 26.94 -2.67 11.25
N ALA A 458 25.99 -3.49 11.70
CA ALA A 458 26.01 -4.13 13.03
C ALA A 458 27.35 -4.79 13.42
N PRO A 459 28.07 -5.53 12.55
CA PRO A 459 29.37 -6.11 12.93
C PRO A 459 30.49 -5.08 13.14
N PHE A 460 30.32 -3.85 12.66
CA PHE A 460 31.32 -2.79 12.68
C PHE A 460 31.06 -1.73 13.76
N GLN A 461 30.05 -1.91 14.64
CA GLN A 461 29.72 -0.94 15.69
C GLN A 461 30.93 -0.55 16.54
N SER A 462 31.65 -1.54 17.11
CA SER A 462 32.81 -1.26 17.97
C SER A 462 33.99 -0.63 17.21
N PRO A 463 34.44 -1.16 16.04
CA PRO A 463 35.45 -0.49 15.23
C PRO A 463 35.08 0.95 14.82
N LEU A 464 33.81 1.17 14.43
CA LEU A 464 33.32 2.49 14.04
C LEU A 464 33.25 3.45 15.23
N ALA A 465 32.84 2.99 16.41
CA ALA A 465 32.81 3.81 17.62
C ALA A 465 34.21 4.25 18.04
N VAL A 466 35.20 3.34 18.00
CA VAL A 466 36.61 3.67 18.26
C VAL A 466 37.13 4.69 17.24
N LEU A 467 36.79 4.51 15.96
CA LEU A 467 37.17 5.47 14.92
C LEU A 467 36.49 6.84 15.11
N ALA A 468 35.20 6.84 15.46
CA ALA A 468 34.42 8.05 15.71
C ALA A 468 35.03 8.88 16.84
N GLN A 469 35.42 8.24 17.94
CA GLN A 469 36.09 8.89 19.06
C GLN A 469 37.49 9.41 18.69
N LYS A 470 38.23 8.68 17.85
CA LYS A 470 39.57 9.10 17.41
C LYS A 470 39.54 10.29 16.45
N VAL A 471 38.51 10.41 15.62
CA VAL A 471 38.39 11.44 14.57
C VAL A 471 37.40 12.55 14.96
N ASP A 472 36.83 12.49 16.17
CA ASP A 472 35.83 13.42 16.70
C ASP A 472 34.67 13.68 15.73
N SER A 473 34.11 12.58 15.19
CA SER A 473 33.06 12.63 14.17
C SER A 473 31.72 12.16 14.72
N GLU A 474 30.81 13.10 14.95
CA GLU A 474 29.42 12.81 15.34
C GLU A 474 28.69 11.92 14.32
N TRP A 475 28.99 12.09 13.03
CA TRP A 475 28.42 11.25 11.98
C TRP A 475 28.87 9.78 12.11
N LEU A 476 30.18 9.53 12.29
CA LEU A 476 30.67 8.17 12.54
C LEU A 476 30.11 7.59 13.85
N LEU A 477 29.94 8.44 14.87
CA LEU A 477 29.37 8.07 16.15
C LEU A 477 27.91 7.62 15.98
N SER A 478 27.12 8.36 15.19
CA SER A 478 25.73 7.99 14.84
C SER A 478 25.65 6.69 14.04
N LEU A 479 26.54 6.49 13.07
CA LEU A 479 26.62 5.24 12.30
C LEU A 479 27.00 4.05 13.17
N SER A 480 27.93 4.24 14.13
CA SER A 480 28.37 3.19 15.04
C SER A 480 27.26 2.62 15.92
N GLN A 481 26.11 3.32 16.03
CA GLN A 481 24.96 2.83 16.76
C GLN A 481 24.13 1.80 15.97
N ALA A 482 24.33 1.69 14.64
CA ALA A 482 23.54 0.85 13.72
C ALA A 482 22.02 0.94 13.94
N LYS A 483 21.54 2.13 14.28
CA LYS A 483 20.13 2.46 14.51
C LYS A 483 19.72 3.65 13.65
N LEU A 484 20.11 3.62 12.38
CA LEU A 484 19.60 4.60 11.42
C LEU A 484 18.08 4.42 11.35
N ALA A 485 17.36 5.49 11.66
CA ALA A 485 15.92 5.53 11.52
C ALA A 485 15.55 5.91 10.08
N PRO A 486 14.47 5.35 9.51
CA PRO A 486 13.85 5.90 8.32
C PRO A 486 13.50 7.39 8.52
N PRO A 487 13.39 8.18 7.44
CA PRO A 487 13.03 9.60 7.55
C PRO A 487 11.69 9.79 8.27
N GLY A 488 11.65 10.66 9.30
CA GLY A 488 10.43 10.95 10.05
C GLY A 488 9.33 11.62 9.20
N GLU A 489 9.73 12.47 8.23
CA GLU A 489 8.84 13.06 7.22
C GLU A 489 9.19 12.49 5.84
N ALA A 490 8.73 11.26 5.55
CA ALA A 490 9.05 10.55 4.32
C ALA A 490 8.73 11.38 3.06
N ILE A 491 7.54 12.01 2.99
CA ILE A 491 7.10 12.81 1.85
C ILE A 491 8.09 13.96 1.57
N ALA A 492 8.46 14.73 2.58
CA ALA A 492 9.39 15.85 2.43
C ALA A 492 10.79 15.38 1.99
N HIS A 493 11.27 14.28 2.57
CA HIS A 493 12.55 13.67 2.21
C HIS A 493 12.61 13.23 0.74
N TYR A 494 11.60 12.50 0.26
CA TYR A 494 11.57 12.05 -1.13
C TYR A 494 11.33 13.21 -2.10
N ASN A 495 10.43 14.15 -1.78
CA ASN A 495 10.17 15.30 -2.63
C ASN A 495 11.43 16.15 -2.88
N LYS A 496 12.32 16.26 -1.90
CA LYS A 496 13.60 16.97 -2.05
C LYS A 496 14.46 16.45 -3.21
N TRP A 497 14.38 15.15 -3.52
CA TRP A 497 15.20 14.51 -4.55
C TRP A 497 14.40 14.13 -5.80
N GLN A 498 13.21 13.55 -5.61
CA GLN A 498 12.41 13.00 -6.70
C GLN A 498 11.71 14.08 -7.53
N VAL A 499 11.33 15.23 -6.96
CA VAL A 499 10.76 16.34 -7.73
C VAL A 499 11.76 16.88 -8.77
N PRO A 500 13.03 17.17 -8.42
CA PRO A 500 14.05 17.50 -9.41
C PRO A 500 14.27 16.43 -10.49
N PHE A 501 14.33 15.14 -10.12
CA PHE A 501 14.48 14.06 -11.10
C PHE A 501 13.28 13.96 -12.04
N ALA A 502 12.05 14.06 -11.50
CA ALA A 502 10.82 14.07 -12.28
C ALA A 502 10.77 15.26 -13.24
N PHE A 503 11.21 16.44 -12.81
CA PHE A 503 11.33 17.62 -13.66
C PHE A 503 12.25 17.35 -14.86
N ILE A 504 13.45 16.82 -14.61
CA ILE A 504 14.42 16.52 -15.67
C ILE A 504 13.84 15.48 -16.65
N ILE A 505 13.28 14.38 -16.14
CA ILE A 505 12.70 13.32 -16.99
C ILE A 505 11.50 13.85 -17.80
N ALA A 506 10.62 14.65 -17.21
CA ALA A 506 9.49 15.26 -17.93
C ALA A 506 9.98 16.18 -19.06
N MET A 507 11.00 17.00 -18.80
CA MET A 507 11.63 17.86 -19.81
C MET A 507 12.26 17.04 -20.95
N LEU A 508 13.04 16.00 -20.63
CA LEU A 508 13.65 15.11 -21.64
C LEU A 508 12.58 14.42 -22.49
N SER A 509 11.53 13.90 -21.86
CA SER A 509 10.38 13.28 -22.53
C SER A 509 9.68 14.22 -23.51
N ALA A 510 9.74 15.54 -23.29
CA ALA A 510 9.12 16.53 -24.18
C ALA A 510 9.84 16.65 -25.53
N PHE A 511 11.18 16.71 -25.55
CA PHE A 511 11.93 17.09 -26.75
C PHE A 511 12.75 15.97 -27.39
N VAL A 512 13.16 14.93 -26.65
CA VAL A 512 14.09 13.91 -27.18
C VAL A 512 13.53 13.18 -28.40
N GLN A 513 12.21 13.00 -28.48
CA GLN A 513 11.55 12.37 -29.63
C GLN A 513 11.70 13.20 -30.93
N TYR A 514 11.90 14.51 -30.81
CA TYR A 514 12.13 15.43 -31.94
C TYR A 514 13.56 15.41 -32.47
N LEU A 515 14.52 14.92 -31.68
CA LEU A 515 15.92 14.78 -32.09
C LEU A 515 16.08 13.60 -33.07
N ARG A 516 17.08 13.67 -33.94
CA ARG A 516 17.48 12.60 -34.86
C ARG A 516 18.70 11.85 -34.30
N TYR A 517 18.90 10.64 -34.82
CA TYR A 517 20.14 9.91 -34.54
C TYR A 517 21.33 10.63 -35.18
N LYS A 518 22.50 10.57 -34.53
CA LYS A 518 23.75 11.28 -34.88
C LYS A 518 23.71 12.79 -34.70
N ASP A 519 22.86 13.50 -35.43
CA ASP A 519 22.79 14.96 -35.38
C ASP A 519 21.42 15.49 -35.84
N THR A 520 21.02 16.65 -35.31
CA THR A 520 19.70 17.23 -35.51
C THR A 520 19.77 18.65 -36.08
N ASP A 521 18.99 18.94 -37.12
CA ASP A 521 18.79 20.30 -37.62
C ASP A 521 18.06 21.17 -36.56
N MET A 522 18.81 22.09 -35.95
CA MET A 522 18.30 22.97 -34.90
C MET A 522 17.23 23.96 -35.37
N ARG A 523 17.25 24.38 -36.63
CA ARG A 523 16.24 25.29 -37.15
C ARG A 523 14.90 24.57 -37.26
N GLN A 524 14.91 23.34 -37.76
CA GLN A 524 13.71 22.51 -37.84
C GLN A 524 13.21 22.10 -36.44
N PHE A 525 14.11 21.71 -35.54
CA PHE A 525 13.78 21.35 -34.15
C PHE A 525 13.08 22.50 -33.41
N ARG A 526 13.69 23.69 -33.39
CA ARG A 526 13.13 24.88 -32.69
C ARG A 526 11.74 25.22 -33.19
N ARG A 527 11.51 25.22 -34.50
CA ARG A 527 10.19 25.53 -35.09
C ARG A 527 9.11 24.56 -34.64
N ARG A 528 9.44 23.27 -34.44
CA ARG A 528 8.47 22.24 -34.05
C ARG A 528 8.13 22.28 -32.56
N ILE A 529 9.12 22.57 -31.71
CA ILE A 529 8.94 22.52 -30.26
C ILE A 529 8.37 23.83 -29.66
N LEU A 530 8.59 24.97 -30.34
CA LEU A 530 8.20 26.30 -29.84
C LEU A 530 6.70 26.42 -29.54
N TRP A 531 5.85 25.80 -30.35
CA TRP A 531 4.40 25.79 -30.12
C TRP A 531 4.02 25.08 -28.82
N SER A 532 4.54 23.89 -28.60
CA SER A 532 4.30 23.13 -27.37
C SER A 532 4.86 23.85 -26.13
N PHE A 533 6.00 24.51 -26.27
CA PHE A 533 6.60 25.31 -25.20
C PHE A 533 5.73 26.52 -24.83
N GLY A 534 5.24 27.27 -25.83
CA GLY A 534 4.34 28.40 -25.61
C GLY A 534 3.00 27.99 -25.00
N ILE A 535 2.41 26.88 -25.48
CA ILE A 535 1.19 26.31 -24.90
C ILE A 535 1.42 25.93 -23.44
N ALA A 536 2.53 25.28 -23.11
CA ALA A 536 2.85 24.90 -21.76
C ALA A 536 3.02 26.10 -20.82
N ILE A 537 3.67 27.18 -21.28
CA ILE A 537 3.75 28.44 -20.51
C ILE A 537 2.34 28.98 -20.23
N GLY A 538 1.49 29.05 -21.26
CA GLY A 538 0.12 29.54 -21.11
C GLY A 538 -0.70 28.72 -20.09
N ILE A 539 -0.61 27.38 -20.18
CA ILE A 539 -1.28 26.47 -19.24
C ILE A 539 -0.70 26.64 -17.83
N THR A 540 0.62 26.77 -17.67
CA THR A 540 1.23 26.98 -16.35
C THR A 540 0.84 28.31 -15.74
N ILE A 541 0.83 29.41 -16.50
CA ILE A 541 0.39 30.72 -16.00
C ILE A 541 -1.07 30.62 -15.53
N LEU A 542 -1.94 30.03 -16.36
CA LEU A 542 -3.33 29.83 -15.98
C LEU A 542 -3.47 28.97 -14.72
N ALA A 543 -2.70 27.89 -14.61
CA ALA A 543 -2.72 27.03 -13.44
C ALA A 543 -2.21 27.72 -12.17
N VAL A 544 -1.15 28.53 -12.26
CA VAL A 544 -0.66 29.35 -11.13
C VAL A 544 -1.76 30.28 -10.63
N LEU A 545 -2.53 30.89 -11.54
CA LEU A 545 -3.64 31.78 -11.19
C LEU A 545 -4.83 31.02 -10.59
N LEU A 546 -5.27 29.93 -11.23
CA LEU A 546 -6.46 29.17 -10.81
C LEU A 546 -6.23 28.34 -9.55
N LEU A 547 -5.08 27.69 -9.44
CA LEU A 547 -4.69 26.84 -8.30
C LEU A 547 -3.93 27.63 -7.22
N LYS A 548 -3.78 28.95 -7.39
CA LYS A 548 -3.17 29.88 -6.44
C LYS A 548 -1.78 29.42 -5.96
N TYR A 549 -0.93 28.98 -6.88
CA TYR A 549 0.46 28.64 -6.56
C TYR A 549 1.25 29.89 -6.12
N GLN A 550 2.03 29.74 -5.05
CA GLN A 550 2.89 30.78 -4.54
C GLN A 550 4.33 30.63 -5.05
N LEU A 551 5.10 31.73 -5.05
CA LEU A 551 6.51 31.69 -5.46
C LEU A 551 7.38 30.82 -4.54
N SER A 552 6.98 30.62 -3.28
CA SER A 552 7.59 29.66 -2.36
C SER A 552 7.51 28.22 -2.85
N GLU A 553 6.53 27.91 -3.72
CA GLU A 553 6.29 26.59 -4.31
C GLU A 553 6.94 26.46 -5.70
N LEU A 554 8.01 27.21 -5.99
CA LEU A 554 8.65 27.27 -7.31
C LEU A 554 8.95 25.88 -7.90
N ASN A 555 9.40 24.93 -7.08
CA ASN A 555 9.70 23.56 -7.53
C ASN A 555 8.46 22.86 -8.11
N LEU A 556 7.28 23.07 -7.53
CA LEU A 556 6.02 22.52 -8.02
C LEU A 556 5.57 23.22 -9.31
N ILE A 557 5.73 24.54 -9.38
CA ILE A 557 5.42 25.31 -10.61
C ILE A 557 6.31 24.85 -11.78
N LEU A 558 7.60 24.63 -11.53
CA LEU A 558 8.53 24.12 -12.54
C LEU A 558 8.17 22.69 -12.98
N LEU A 559 7.80 21.82 -12.04
CA LEU A 559 7.35 20.46 -12.37
C LEU A 559 6.02 20.46 -13.14
N PHE A 560 5.09 21.33 -12.77
CA PHE A 560 3.85 21.56 -13.51
C PHE A 560 4.17 21.98 -14.95
N PHE A 561 5.05 22.96 -15.14
CA PHE A 561 5.49 23.37 -16.47
C PHE A 561 6.12 22.22 -17.26
N ALA A 562 7.04 21.47 -16.66
CA ALA A 562 7.73 20.37 -17.35
C ALA A 562 6.75 19.27 -17.79
N THR A 563 5.78 18.92 -16.95
CA THR A 563 4.76 17.91 -17.26
C THR A 563 3.76 18.40 -18.31
N ALA A 564 3.28 19.65 -18.21
CA ALA A 564 2.44 20.27 -19.23
C ALA A 564 3.17 20.37 -20.59
N PHE A 565 4.45 20.73 -20.58
CA PHE A 565 5.30 20.77 -21.77
C PHE A 565 5.50 19.39 -22.37
N SER A 566 5.76 18.38 -21.54
CA SER A 566 5.90 16.99 -21.97
C SER A 566 4.61 16.46 -22.64
N ALA A 567 3.45 16.71 -22.03
CA ALA A 567 2.16 16.34 -22.60
C ALA A 567 1.90 17.06 -23.93
N ALA A 568 2.04 18.39 -23.97
CA ALA A 568 1.81 19.19 -25.18
C ALA A 568 2.76 18.82 -26.32
N ALA A 569 4.03 18.54 -26.01
CA ALA A 569 5.04 18.18 -27.00
C ALA A 569 4.79 16.78 -27.58
N ASN A 570 4.40 15.80 -26.76
CA ASN A 570 4.12 14.45 -27.23
C ASN A 570 2.80 14.36 -28.01
N ILE A 571 1.75 15.10 -27.60
CA ILE A 571 0.51 15.24 -28.37
C ILE A 571 0.82 15.86 -29.74
N ALA A 572 1.57 16.97 -29.78
CA ALA A 572 1.96 17.61 -31.03
C ALA A 572 2.82 16.69 -31.92
N TYR A 573 3.66 15.83 -31.33
CA TYR A 573 4.50 14.90 -32.09
C TYR A 573 3.68 13.86 -32.88
N VAL A 574 2.47 13.51 -32.41
CA VAL A 574 1.57 12.62 -33.16
C VAL A 574 1.27 13.20 -34.55
N TRP A 575 1.04 14.51 -34.64
CA TRP A 575 0.74 15.18 -35.91
C TRP A 575 1.98 15.67 -36.64
N LEU A 576 2.94 16.29 -35.94
CA LEU A 576 4.11 16.91 -36.55
C LEU A 576 5.25 15.91 -36.85
N GLY A 577 5.38 14.87 -36.02
CA GLY A 577 6.45 13.87 -36.08
C GLY A 577 6.04 12.66 -36.91
N VAL A 578 4.99 11.95 -36.50
CA VAL A 578 4.51 10.73 -37.19
C VAL A 578 3.41 10.99 -38.22
N LYS A 579 3.13 12.26 -38.55
CA LYS A 579 2.16 12.68 -39.59
C LYS A 579 0.77 12.07 -39.43
N GLY A 580 0.35 11.88 -38.18
CA GLY A 580 -0.94 11.30 -37.83
C GLY A 580 -1.08 9.81 -38.01
N ASN A 581 0.03 9.10 -38.24
CA ASN A 581 0.00 7.66 -38.30
C ASN A 581 -0.07 7.06 -36.88
N PHE A 582 -1.30 6.78 -36.42
CA PHE A 582 -1.56 6.20 -35.11
C PHE A 582 -0.82 4.89 -34.86
N SER A 583 -0.54 4.07 -35.88
CA SER A 583 0.24 2.83 -35.71
C SER A 583 1.69 3.09 -35.25
N HIS A 584 2.19 4.32 -35.39
CA HIS A 584 3.51 4.76 -34.95
C HIS A 584 3.48 5.68 -33.73
N ALA A 585 2.28 6.07 -33.26
CA ALA A 585 2.09 7.04 -32.18
C ALA A 585 2.26 6.44 -30.77
N GLY A 586 2.36 5.11 -30.63
CA GLY A 586 2.44 4.42 -29.33
C GLY A 586 3.40 5.06 -28.32
N PRO A 587 4.68 5.34 -28.65
CA PRO A 587 5.61 6.01 -27.74
C PRO A 587 5.15 7.41 -27.30
N SER A 588 4.59 8.22 -28.21
CA SER A 588 4.09 9.56 -27.89
C SER A 588 2.85 9.51 -27.00
N ILE A 589 1.95 8.55 -27.23
CA ILE A 589 0.77 8.33 -26.38
C ILE A 589 1.22 7.90 -24.98
N ALA A 590 2.21 7.01 -24.88
CA ALA A 590 2.75 6.54 -23.60
C ALA A 590 3.37 7.70 -22.79
N HIS A 591 4.20 8.53 -23.43
CA HIS A 591 4.81 9.69 -22.77
C HIS A 591 3.79 10.78 -22.42
N THR A 592 2.75 10.98 -23.23
CA THR A 592 1.61 11.85 -22.87
C THR A 592 0.93 11.32 -21.62
N GLY A 593 0.65 10.01 -21.57
CA GLY A 593 0.09 9.37 -20.38
C GLY A 593 0.95 9.57 -19.14
N PHE A 594 2.25 9.28 -19.23
CA PHE A 594 3.20 9.48 -18.13
C PHE A 594 3.24 10.95 -17.64
N ALA A 595 3.22 11.92 -18.56
CA ALA A 595 3.18 13.33 -18.22
C ALA A 595 1.90 13.71 -17.47
N LEU A 596 0.75 13.16 -17.86
CA LEU A 596 -0.53 13.38 -17.18
C LEU A 596 -0.62 12.67 -15.83
N VAL A 597 0.00 11.49 -15.67
CA VAL A 597 0.11 10.83 -14.35
C VAL A 597 0.84 11.76 -13.37
N LEU A 598 2.01 12.28 -13.76
CA LEU A 598 2.77 13.21 -12.92
C LEU A 598 2.01 14.52 -12.65
N LEU A 599 1.36 15.08 -13.67
CA LEU A 599 0.58 16.31 -13.55
C LEU A 599 -0.62 16.14 -12.61
N GLY A 600 -1.39 15.07 -12.79
CA GLY A 600 -2.55 14.75 -11.95
C GLY A 600 -2.15 14.47 -10.50
N ALA A 601 -1.05 13.73 -10.30
CA ALA A 601 -0.51 13.46 -8.96
C ALA A 601 -0.09 14.77 -8.27
N LEU A 602 0.60 15.65 -8.99
CA LEU A 602 1.02 16.96 -8.48
C LEU A 602 -0.17 17.82 -8.07
N ILE A 603 -1.19 17.95 -8.94
CA ILE A 603 -2.37 18.79 -8.64
C ILE A 603 -3.15 18.20 -7.45
N SER A 604 -3.43 16.89 -7.50
CA SER A 604 -4.24 16.22 -6.49
C SER A 604 -3.60 16.26 -5.11
N THR A 605 -2.29 16.10 -5.00
CA THR A 605 -1.59 16.09 -3.71
C THR A 605 -1.29 17.49 -3.19
N SER A 606 -0.86 18.42 -4.05
CA SER A 606 -0.52 19.78 -3.61
C SER A 606 -1.73 20.66 -3.30
N ARG A 607 -2.91 20.28 -3.78
CA ARG A 607 -4.17 21.04 -3.60
C ARG A 607 -5.29 20.24 -2.97
N GLN A 608 -5.00 19.08 -2.37
CA GLN A 608 -5.97 18.40 -1.52
C GLN A 608 -6.44 19.33 -0.40
N ASN A 609 -7.71 19.21 -0.02
CA ASN A 609 -8.28 20.04 1.04
C ASN A 609 -9.21 19.24 1.94
N GLU A 610 -9.02 19.41 3.24
CA GLU A 610 -9.86 18.86 4.30
C GLU A 610 -11.13 19.71 4.41
N MET A 611 -12.27 19.14 4.04
CA MET A 611 -13.58 19.79 4.06
C MET A 611 -14.23 19.71 5.44
N SER A 612 -13.96 18.63 6.17
CA SER A 612 -14.37 18.42 7.56
C SER A 612 -13.52 19.26 8.50
N ARG A 613 -14.19 19.82 9.51
CA ARG A 613 -13.57 20.52 10.64
C ARG A 613 -14.45 20.31 11.86
N ASN A 614 -13.84 20.21 13.04
CA ASN A 614 -14.60 20.07 14.24
C ASN A 614 -15.36 21.38 14.52
N THR A 615 -16.68 21.28 14.55
CA THR A 615 -17.60 22.39 14.84
C THR A 615 -18.20 22.27 16.23
N GLN A 616 -17.89 21.20 16.96
CA GLN A 616 -18.31 20.99 18.33
C GLN A 616 -17.27 21.57 19.28
N ASN A 617 -17.70 21.99 20.47
CA ASN A 617 -16.79 22.43 21.52
C ASN A 617 -15.97 21.28 22.16
N MET A 618 -16.23 20.03 21.74
CA MET A 618 -15.59 18.84 22.25
C MET A 618 -14.21 18.64 21.62
N ASP A 619 -13.18 18.39 22.41
CA ASP A 619 -11.85 18.04 21.88
C ASP A 619 -11.82 16.55 21.49
N LEU A 620 -11.71 16.28 20.19
CA LEU A 620 -11.77 14.91 19.65
C LEU A 620 -10.62 14.01 20.12
N ARG A 621 -9.49 14.59 20.53
CA ARG A 621 -8.31 13.84 20.99
C ARG A 621 -8.57 13.03 22.27
N PHE A 622 -9.63 13.35 23.02
CA PHE A 622 -10.07 12.52 24.14
C PHE A 622 -10.60 11.15 23.72
N LEU A 623 -11.01 10.98 22.46
CA LEU A 623 -11.53 9.71 21.95
C LEU A 623 -10.40 8.80 21.45
N SER A 624 -9.38 9.38 20.82
CA SER A 624 -8.20 8.67 20.31
C SER A 624 -7.08 9.67 19.97
N ASP A 625 -5.83 9.30 20.24
CA ASP A 625 -4.64 10.11 19.95
C ASP A 625 -4.46 10.44 18.45
N GLY A 626 -5.12 9.69 17.56
CA GLY A 626 -5.04 9.87 16.11
C GLY A 626 -6.04 10.85 15.49
N LEU A 627 -6.86 11.53 16.30
CA LEU A 627 -7.88 12.47 15.82
C LEU A 627 -7.38 13.93 15.83
N ASP A 628 -7.76 14.71 14.83
CA ASP A 628 -7.43 16.13 14.71
C ASP A 628 -8.69 16.99 14.58
N ASN A 629 -8.86 17.94 15.50
CA ASN A 629 -9.98 18.89 15.49
C ASN A 629 -10.03 19.77 14.22
N ASN A 630 -8.91 19.92 13.50
CA ASN A 630 -8.85 20.74 12.30
C ASN A 630 -9.27 20.01 11.03
N THR A 631 -9.24 18.67 11.04
CA THR A 631 -9.54 17.82 9.88
C THR A 631 -10.74 16.93 10.11
N ASP A 632 -11.10 16.65 11.35
CA ASP A 632 -12.10 15.66 11.69
C ASP A 632 -13.36 16.33 12.25
N ILE A 633 -14.53 15.77 11.94
CA ILE A 633 -15.83 16.27 12.42
C ILE A 633 -16.58 15.17 13.16
N LEU A 634 -17.16 15.52 14.32
CA LEU A 634 -18.05 14.63 15.05
C LEU A 634 -19.50 14.79 14.61
N LEU A 635 -20.14 13.67 14.28
CA LEU A 635 -21.54 13.59 13.87
C LEU A 635 -22.29 12.62 14.79
N TYR A 636 -23.36 13.09 15.43
CA TYR A 636 -24.29 12.21 16.13
C TYR A 636 -25.32 11.67 15.15
N ARG A 637 -25.80 10.45 15.40
CA ARG A 637 -26.84 9.86 14.56
C ARG A 637 -28.13 10.69 14.63
N GLY A 638 -28.68 10.97 13.45
CA GLY A 638 -29.84 11.84 13.26
C GLY A 638 -29.51 13.34 13.23
N ASP A 639 -28.28 13.76 13.51
CA ASP A 639 -27.91 15.17 13.43
C ASP A 639 -27.56 15.58 11.99
N THR A 640 -27.70 16.87 11.69
CA THR A 640 -27.30 17.47 10.42
C THR A 640 -26.36 18.63 10.69
N MET A 641 -25.10 18.50 10.25
CA MET A 641 -24.02 19.45 10.55
C MET A 641 -23.48 20.07 9.26
N ARG A 642 -23.04 21.32 9.32
CA ARG A 642 -22.42 21.98 8.18
C ARG A 642 -21.00 21.45 7.98
N MET A 643 -20.64 21.09 6.75
CA MET A 643 -19.31 20.62 6.37
C MET A 643 -18.93 21.16 4.98
N GLY A 644 -18.03 22.13 4.94
CA GLY A 644 -17.66 22.84 3.72
C GLY A 644 -18.87 23.45 3.01
N ASP A 645 -19.09 23.02 1.76
CA ASP A 645 -20.18 23.49 0.89
C ASP A 645 -21.51 22.74 1.11
N TYR A 646 -21.54 21.77 2.04
CA TYR A 646 -22.70 20.91 2.28
C TYR A 646 -23.17 20.95 3.73
N PHE A 647 -24.35 20.40 3.96
CA PHE A 647 -24.74 19.85 5.25
C PHE A 647 -24.67 18.33 5.18
N VAL A 648 -24.09 17.69 6.18
CA VAL A 648 -24.00 16.23 6.27
C VAL A 648 -24.91 15.73 7.38
N HIS A 649 -25.72 14.75 7.04
CA HIS A 649 -26.63 14.08 7.95
C HIS A 649 -26.22 12.62 8.13
N TYR A 650 -25.87 12.24 9.36
CA TYR A 650 -25.63 10.84 9.70
C TYR A 650 -26.98 10.14 9.89
N ARG A 651 -27.43 9.43 8.84
CA ARG A 651 -28.77 8.84 8.79
C ARG A 651 -28.85 7.56 9.60
N GLU A 652 -28.02 6.58 9.28
CA GLU A 652 -28.10 5.25 9.86
C GLU A 652 -26.79 4.45 9.83
N LYS A 653 -26.70 3.48 10.73
CA LYS A 653 -25.70 2.41 10.79
C LYS A 653 -26.34 1.11 10.30
N ARG A 654 -25.72 0.40 9.36
CA ARG A 654 -26.20 -0.89 8.83
C ARG A 654 -25.10 -1.94 8.91
N SER A 655 -25.42 -3.14 9.39
CA SER A 655 -24.49 -4.28 9.35
C SER A 655 -24.76 -5.16 8.12
N GLU A 656 -23.70 -5.50 7.38
CA GLU A 656 -23.73 -6.42 6.25
C GLU A 656 -22.55 -7.41 6.36
N GLY A 657 -22.82 -8.59 6.92
CA GLY A 657 -21.79 -9.58 7.21
C GLY A 657 -20.78 -9.05 8.23
N VAL A 658 -19.53 -8.88 7.80
CA VAL A 658 -18.46 -8.30 8.64
C VAL A 658 -18.32 -6.78 8.48
N ASN A 659 -19.11 -6.15 7.60
CA ASN A 659 -19.00 -4.73 7.33
C ASN A 659 -20.07 -3.94 8.09
N LEU A 660 -19.67 -2.89 8.80
CA LEU A 660 -20.55 -1.87 9.35
C LEU A 660 -20.55 -0.65 8.45
N HIS A 661 -21.66 -0.40 7.77
CA HIS A 661 -21.87 0.73 6.89
C HIS A 661 -22.46 1.91 7.65
N TYR A 662 -21.98 3.12 7.36
CA TYR A 662 -22.45 4.37 7.97
C TYR A 662 -22.98 5.29 6.86
N VAL A 663 -24.30 5.46 6.78
CA VAL A 663 -24.92 6.19 5.67
C VAL A 663 -24.96 7.69 5.95
N MET A 664 -24.36 8.46 5.04
CA MET A 664 -24.23 9.91 5.11
C MET A 664 -24.98 10.58 3.96
N ASP A 665 -25.96 11.42 4.30
CA ASP A 665 -26.67 12.24 3.33
C ASP A 665 -26.03 13.63 3.24
N TYR A 666 -25.60 14.01 2.05
CA TYR A 666 -25.06 15.34 1.76
C TYR A 666 -26.16 16.21 1.16
N HIS A 667 -26.47 17.33 1.81
CA HIS A 667 -27.48 18.30 1.41
C HIS A 667 -26.84 19.58 0.92
N VAL A 668 -27.44 20.20 -0.10
CA VAL A 668 -27.01 21.53 -0.55
C VAL A 668 -27.28 22.57 0.53
N GLN A 669 -26.49 23.65 0.53
CA GLN A 669 -26.76 24.80 1.39
C GLN A 669 -27.81 25.69 0.73
N GLU A 670 -28.97 25.82 1.38
CA GLU A 670 -29.98 26.81 1.01
C GLU A 670 -29.84 28.06 1.89
N PRO A 671 -30.09 29.27 1.37
CA PRO A 671 -30.16 30.44 2.22
C PRO A 671 -31.28 30.28 3.25
N ARG A 672 -31.02 30.70 4.50
CA ARG A 672 -32.02 30.70 5.57
C ARG A 672 -32.64 32.08 5.67
N ASP A 673 -33.97 32.17 5.61
CA ASP A 673 -34.67 33.42 5.91
C ASP A 673 -35.06 33.45 7.39
N TYR A 674 -34.84 34.60 8.05
CA TYR A 674 -35.26 34.85 9.43
C TYR A 674 -36.52 35.69 9.46
N ARG A 675 -37.37 35.44 10.45
CA ARG A 675 -38.58 36.22 10.71
C ARG A 675 -38.31 37.24 11.81
N GLU A 676 -39.05 38.34 11.78
CA GLU A 676 -39.03 39.30 12.88
C GLU A 676 -39.29 38.60 14.22
N GLY A 677 -38.49 38.93 15.24
CA GLY A 677 -38.58 38.32 16.57
C GLY A 677 -37.78 37.02 16.74
N ASP A 678 -37.27 36.41 15.66
CA ASP A 678 -36.42 35.22 15.76
C ASP A 678 -35.20 35.52 16.65
N THR A 679 -34.89 34.60 17.57
CA THR A 679 -33.75 34.75 18.48
C THR A 679 -32.66 33.75 18.12
N VAL A 680 -31.45 34.25 17.92
CA VAL A 680 -30.26 33.45 17.57
C VAL A 680 -29.15 33.68 18.57
N ARG A 681 -28.24 32.71 18.67
CA ARG A 681 -27.01 32.81 19.45
C ARG A 681 -25.81 33.04 18.54
N VAL A 682 -24.95 33.98 18.93
CA VAL A 682 -23.63 34.20 18.31
C VAL A 682 -22.62 34.35 19.45
N GLY A 683 -21.71 33.36 19.57
CA GLY A 683 -20.85 33.24 20.74
C GLY A 683 -21.66 33.09 22.03
N GLU A 684 -21.36 33.92 23.02
CA GLU A 684 -22.06 33.95 24.32
C GLU A 684 -23.21 34.98 24.37
N MET A 685 -23.59 35.58 23.24
CA MET A 685 -24.64 36.59 23.17
C MET A 685 -25.87 36.09 22.42
N LEU A 686 -27.04 36.62 22.80
CA LEU A 686 -28.29 36.43 22.08
C LEU A 686 -28.64 37.67 21.28
N PHE A 687 -29.19 37.44 20.09
CA PHE A 687 -29.64 38.49 19.21
C PHE A 687 -31.05 38.21 18.74
N ARG A 688 -31.88 39.24 18.67
CA ARG A 688 -33.24 39.19 18.14
C ARG A 688 -33.31 39.87 16.78
N ALA A 689 -33.95 39.22 15.81
CA ALA A 689 -34.21 39.81 14.50
C ALA A 689 -35.20 40.97 14.62
N LYS A 690 -34.86 42.12 14.06
CA LYS A 690 -35.69 43.34 14.02
C LYS A 690 -36.79 43.28 12.96
N ASP A 691 -36.55 42.51 11.90
CA ASP A 691 -37.38 42.42 10.71
C ASP A 691 -37.19 41.06 10.03
N ALA A 692 -38.11 40.71 9.14
CA ALA A 692 -37.94 39.56 8.27
C ALA A 692 -36.88 39.87 7.20
N HIS A 693 -35.78 39.13 7.21
CA HIS A 693 -34.66 39.39 6.31
C HIS A 693 -33.94 38.10 5.93
N ARG A 694 -33.20 38.17 4.83
CA ARG A 694 -32.21 37.17 4.47
C ARG A 694 -30.85 37.64 4.98
N PRO A 695 -30.18 36.87 5.85
CA PRO A 695 -28.89 37.22 6.41
C PRO A 695 -27.79 37.18 5.34
N GLY A 696 -26.83 38.09 5.44
CA GLY A 696 -25.57 38.04 4.71
C GLY A 696 -24.65 36.92 5.21
N PRO A 697 -23.50 36.70 4.56
CA PRO A 697 -22.57 35.62 4.90
C PRO A 697 -21.86 35.82 6.25
N ILE A 698 -21.82 37.06 6.76
CA ILE A 698 -21.13 37.44 7.99
C ILE A 698 -22.12 38.15 8.91
N PHE A 699 -22.37 37.55 10.07
CA PHE A 699 -23.33 38.09 11.05
C PHE A 699 -23.08 39.55 11.42
N LEU A 700 -21.82 39.92 11.66
CA LEU A 700 -21.45 41.27 12.09
C LEU A 700 -21.81 42.35 11.08
N ASN A 701 -21.90 42.03 9.78
CA ASN A 701 -22.30 42.99 8.76
C ASN A 701 -23.80 43.30 8.85
N ASP A 702 -24.60 42.33 9.29
CA ASP A 702 -26.05 42.49 9.46
C ASP A 702 -26.39 43.07 10.85
N GLN A 703 -25.45 43.04 11.79
CA GLN A 703 -25.74 43.17 13.22
C GLN A 703 -26.19 44.55 13.70
N PRO A 704 -25.90 45.72 13.09
CA PRO A 704 -26.64 46.90 13.50
C PRO A 704 -28.00 47.00 12.79
N THR A 705 -28.12 46.49 11.56
CA THR A 705 -29.31 46.74 10.71
C THR A 705 -30.47 45.82 11.06
N HIS A 706 -30.24 44.51 11.11
CA HIS A 706 -31.28 43.49 11.22
C HIS A 706 -31.33 42.79 12.57
N TRP A 707 -30.31 42.96 13.42
CA TRP A 707 -30.21 42.28 14.70
C TRP A 707 -30.11 43.28 15.85
N THR A 708 -30.73 42.96 16.99
CA THR A 708 -30.57 43.67 18.25
C THR A 708 -29.97 42.72 19.27
N ALA A 709 -28.87 43.12 19.92
CA ALA A 709 -28.33 42.36 21.04
C ALA A 709 -29.35 42.34 22.18
N ILE A 710 -29.57 41.18 22.79
CA ILE A 710 -30.33 41.06 24.02
C ILE A 710 -29.31 41.21 25.15
N GLU A 711 -29.34 42.33 25.86
CA GLU A 711 -28.35 42.63 26.91
C GLU A 711 -28.60 41.83 28.19
N ASP A 712 -29.88 41.68 28.57
CA ASP A 712 -30.30 40.91 29.74
C ASP A 712 -31.03 39.63 29.34
N PHE A 713 -30.36 38.49 29.50
CA PHE A 713 -30.98 37.17 29.41
C PHE A 713 -30.38 36.21 30.44
N PRO A 714 -31.16 35.27 30.98
CA PRO A 714 -30.60 34.21 31.81
C PRO A 714 -29.67 33.35 30.95
N ARG A 715 -28.46 33.00 31.41
CA ARG A 715 -27.52 32.13 30.66
C ARG A 715 -28.16 30.85 30.11
N ARG A 716 -29.17 30.32 30.81
CA ARG A 716 -29.97 29.16 30.35
C ARG A 716 -30.67 29.38 28.99
N ALA A 717 -30.94 30.62 28.59
CA ALA A 717 -31.48 30.98 27.29
C ALA A 717 -30.48 30.68 26.15
N LEU A 718 -29.16 30.84 26.39
CA LEU A 718 -28.11 30.45 25.42
C LEU A 718 -28.12 28.96 25.12
N TRP A 719 -28.60 28.12 26.06
CA TRP A 719 -28.65 26.68 25.88
C TRP A 719 -29.80 26.23 24.98
N LYS A 720 -30.82 27.08 24.80
CA LYS A 720 -32.01 26.79 23.99
C LYS A 720 -32.02 27.53 22.65
N ALA A 721 -31.28 28.63 22.55
CA ALA A 721 -31.21 29.43 21.33
C ALA A 721 -30.47 28.68 20.21
N LYS A 722 -31.00 28.76 18.99
CA LYS A 722 -30.32 28.21 17.81
C LYS A 722 -29.10 29.07 17.48
N HIS A 723 -28.00 28.45 17.09
CA HIS A 723 -26.88 29.19 16.52
C HIS A 723 -27.34 29.93 15.26
N TRP A 724 -26.90 31.18 15.13
CA TRP A 724 -27.08 31.90 13.88
C TRP A 724 -26.36 31.15 12.76
N SER A 725 -27.03 31.02 11.64
CA SER A 725 -26.46 30.49 10.40
C SER A 725 -27.10 31.23 9.22
N PRO A 726 -26.31 31.64 8.22
CA PRO A 726 -26.86 32.26 7.01
C PRO A 726 -27.53 31.25 6.08
N VAL A 727 -27.30 29.96 6.33
CA VAL A 727 -27.76 28.84 5.51
C VAL A 727 -28.47 27.78 6.35
N ARG A 728 -29.29 26.97 5.69
CA ARG A 728 -29.96 25.78 6.22
C ARG A 728 -29.72 24.59 5.28
N PRO A 729 -29.89 23.35 5.75
CA PRO A 729 -29.92 22.18 4.87
C PRO A 729 -31.06 22.31 3.86
N GLY A 730 -30.75 22.12 2.58
CA GLY A 730 -31.72 22.04 1.49
C GLY A 730 -31.96 20.60 1.04
N GLU A 731 -32.27 20.43 -0.24
CA GLU A 731 -32.44 19.12 -0.86
C GLU A 731 -31.17 18.25 -0.79
N LYS A 732 -31.36 16.92 -0.76
CA LYS A 732 -30.28 15.95 -0.78
C LYS A 732 -29.56 15.99 -2.13
N ALA A 733 -28.25 16.25 -2.10
CA ALA A 733 -27.38 16.28 -3.27
C ALA A 733 -26.89 14.88 -3.66
N PHE A 734 -26.35 14.12 -2.70
CA PHE A 734 -25.85 12.76 -2.88
C PHE A 734 -25.73 12.02 -1.55
N GLU A 735 -25.46 10.72 -1.61
CA GLU A 735 -25.24 9.83 -0.48
C GLU A 735 -23.83 9.23 -0.57
N LEU A 736 -23.16 9.06 0.58
CA LEU A 736 -21.93 8.30 0.71
C LEU A 736 -22.06 7.32 1.88
N GLU A 737 -21.48 6.13 1.71
CA GLU A 737 -21.61 5.01 2.64
C GLU A 737 -20.23 4.43 2.95
N PRO A 738 -19.38 5.13 3.71
CA PRO A 738 -18.15 4.52 4.23
C PRO A 738 -18.48 3.36 5.16
N PHE A 739 -17.54 2.43 5.32
CA PHE A 739 -17.76 1.27 6.16
C PHE A 739 -16.53 0.88 6.97
N ILE A 740 -16.76 0.15 8.06
CA ILE A 740 -15.71 -0.49 8.85
C ILE A 740 -15.86 -1.99 8.70
N GLN A 741 -14.83 -2.65 8.20
CA GLN A 741 -14.75 -4.10 8.19
C GLN A 741 -14.25 -4.59 9.55
N LEU A 742 -15.12 -5.33 10.24
CA LEU A 742 -14.86 -5.89 11.55
C LEU A 742 -14.01 -7.16 11.44
N ASN A 743 -13.00 -7.27 12.29
CA ASN A 743 -12.26 -8.52 12.45
C ASN A 743 -11.68 -8.64 13.86
N PRO A 744 -12.11 -9.66 14.64
CA PRO A 744 -11.66 -9.83 16.02
C PRO A 744 -10.19 -10.23 16.14
N ARG A 745 -9.55 -10.68 15.05
CA ARG A 745 -8.16 -11.19 15.06
C ARG A 745 -7.16 -10.15 14.55
N PHE A 746 -7.45 -9.51 13.43
CA PHE A 746 -6.53 -8.57 12.77
C PHE A 746 -6.77 -7.10 13.12
N GLY A 747 -7.84 -6.80 13.87
CA GLY A 747 -8.31 -5.44 14.06
C GLY A 747 -9.23 -5.00 12.93
N ASN A 748 -9.89 -3.86 13.14
CA ASN A 748 -10.93 -3.36 12.24
C ASN A 748 -10.34 -2.37 11.24
N VAL A 749 -10.90 -2.33 10.04
CA VAL A 749 -10.42 -1.51 8.94
C VAL A 749 -11.52 -0.58 8.48
N ALA A 750 -11.27 0.73 8.53
CA ALA A 750 -12.17 1.73 7.98
C ALA A 750 -11.84 2.01 6.51
N GLU A 751 -12.82 1.78 5.64
CA GLU A 751 -12.75 2.03 4.20
C GLU A 751 -13.58 3.27 3.84
N PRO A 752 -13.03 4.19 3.02
CA PRO A 752 -13.73 5.39 2.65
C PRO A 752 -14.83 5.13 1.60
N SER A 753 -15.74 6.09 1.44
CA SER A 753 -16.65 6.17 0.32
C SER A 753 -16.40 7.45 -0.47
N THR A 754 -16.44 7.36 -1.80
CA THR A 754 -15.98 8.43 -2.69
C THR A 754 -17.08 8.89 -3.64
N LYS A 755 -17.27 10.21 -3.72
CA LYS A 755 -18.06 10.84 -4.78
C LYS A 755 -17.11 11.35 -5.87
N HIS A 756 -17.33 10.91 -7.10
CA HIS A 756 -16.55 11.33 -8.26
C HIS A 756 -17.21 12.46 -9.04
N TRP A 757 -16.42 13.47 -9.41
CA TRP A 757 -16.77 14.49 -10.40
C TRP A 757 -15.66 14.57 -11.46
N PRO A 758 -15.92 15.12 -12.66
CA PRO A 758 -14.89 15.29 -13.68
C PRO A 758 -13.63 16.04 -13.19
N GLU A 759 -13.80 17.05 -12.33
CA GLU A 759 -12.74 17.94 -11.87
C GLU A 759 -12.14 17.61 -10.50
N ARG A 760 -12.81 16.78 -9.69
CA ARG A 760 -12.41 16.46 -8.31
C ARG A 760 -13.12 15.22 -7.78
N ASP A 761 -12.57 14.62 -6.73
CA ASP A 761 -13.25 13.60 -5.94
C ASP A 761 -13.42 14.06 -4.48
N LEU A 762 -14.48 13.61 -3.81
CA LEU A 762 -14.71 13.82 -2.36
C LEU A 762 -14.71 12.47 -1.66
N TYR A 763 -13.79 12.32 -0.73
CA TYR A 763 -13.66 11.18 0.15
C TYR A 763 -14.37 11.43 1.45
N THR A 764 -14.90 10.36 2.02
CA THR A 764 -15.56 10.34 3.32
C THR A 764 -15.05 9.10 4.04
N HIS A 765 -14.28 9.29 5.12
CA HIS A 765 -13.55 8.25 5.84
C HIS A 765 -13.91 8.26 7.32
N ILE A 766 -14.22 7.11 7.90
CA ILE A 766 -14.53 7.00 9.32
C ILE A 766 -13.23 6.90 10.11
N ARG A 767 -12.99 7.87 11.01
CA ARG A 767 -11.83 7.92 11.89
C ARG A 767 -12.09 7.26 13.24
N TYR A 768 -13.35 7.31 13.68
CA TYR A 768 -13.80 6.68 14.92
C TYR A 768 -15.29 6.40 14.82
N ALA A 769 -15.73 5.23 15.25
CA ALA A 769 -17.14 4.91 15.41
C ALA A 769 -17.30 3.80 16.45
N ASP A 770 -18.50 3.72 17.02
CA ASP A 770 -18.90 2.54 17.77
C ASP A 770 -19.08 1.34 16.83
N LEU A 771 -18.68 0.17 17.31
CA LEU A 771 -18.60 -1.07 16.54
C LEU A 771 -19.64 -2.12 16.97
N ALA A 772 -20.49 -1.79 17.95
CA ALA A 772 -21.56 -2.71 18.33
C ALA A 772 -22.58 -2.81 17.19
N ALA A 773 -22.92 -4.05 16.83
CA ALA A 773 -23.91 -4.34 15.80
C ALA A 773 -25.35 -4.11 16.29
N ASP A 774 -25.59 -4.28 17.59
CA ASP A 774 -26.89 -4.10 18.23
C ASP A 774 -27.03 -2.68 18.78
N ASP A 775 -27.98 -1.93 18.24
CA ASP A 775 -28.36 -0.62 18.78
C ASP A 775 -29.40 -0.79 19.88
N SER A 776 -29.09 -0.34 21.10
CA SER A 776 -30.14 -0.10 22.09
C SER A 776 -30.97 1.10 21.63
N THR A 777 -32.15 0.83 21.07
CA THR A 777 -33.09 1.87 20.65
C THR A 777 -34.07 2.11 21.79
N ASP A 778 -34.08 3.32 22.35
CA ASP A 778 -35.07 3.71 23.35
C ASP A 778 -36.48 3.77 22.71
N MET A 779 -37.56 3.64 23.50
CA MET A 779 -38.94 3.89 23.09
C MET A 779 -39.16 5.25 22.39
N ALA A 780 -38.26 6.23 22.58
CA ALA A 780 -38.25 7.53 21.91
C ALA A 780 -37.53 7.55 20.54
N GLY A 781 -37.03 6.42 20.05
CA GLY A 781 -36.32 6.32 18.75
C GLY A 781 -34.90 6.92 18.76
N MET A 782 -34.31 7.14 19.94
CA MET A 782 -32.93 7.62 20.08
C MET A 782 -31.96 6.44 20.19
N HIS A 783 -30.85 6.53 19.45
CA HIS A 783 -29.79 5.52 19.41
C HIS A 783 -28.66 5.89 20.38
N TYR A 784 -28.32 4.94 21.26
CA TYR A 784 -27.22 5.07 22.22
C TYR A 784 -26.14 4.03 21.94
N MET A 785 -24.89 4.39 22.21
CA MET A 785 -23.78 3.42 22.30
C MET A 785 -24.04 2.41 23.43
N PRO A 786 -23.39 1.24 23.41
CA PRO A 786 -23.47 0.27 24.50
C PRO A 786 -23.16 0.89 25.86
N GLU A 787 -23.81 0.40 26.90
CA GLU A 787 -23.60 0.88 28.26
C GLU A 787 -22.14 0.71 28.70
N ARG A 788 -21.64 1.72 29.41
CA ARG A 788 -20.39 1.62 30.17
C ARG A 788 -20.72 1.57 31.65
N LEU A 789 -20.48 0.44 32.28
CA LEU A 789 -20.62 0.26 33.72
C LEU A 789 -19.42 0.86 34.45
N TYR A 790 -19.68 1.82 35.33
CA TYR A 790 -18.68 2.37 36.25
C TYR A 790 -19.00 1.96 37.67
N GLU A 791 -18.14 1.14 38.26
CA GLU A 791 -18.19 0.80 39.68
C GLU A 791 -17.38 1.82 40.48
N LYS A 792 -18.06 2.61 41.32
CA LYS A 792 -17.49 3.74 42.05
C LYS A 792 -18.07 3.87 43.44
N ALA A 793 -17.33 4.50 44.34
CA ALA A 793 -17.84 4.84 45.67
C ALA A 793 -18.61 6.16 45.62
N ILE A 794 -19.56 6.35 46.54
CA ILE A 794 -20.17 7.68 46.75
C ILE A 794 -19.07 8.68 47.15
N GLY A 795 -19.08 9.85 46.52
CA GLY A 795 -18.03 10.86 46.59
C GLY A 795 -17.06 10.82 45.40
N ASP A 796 -16.98 9.72 44.66
CA ASP A 796 -16.13 9.61 43.47
C ASP A 796 -16.70 10.37 42.27
N THR A 797 -15.85 10.50 41.26
CA THR A 797 -16.17 11.14 39.99
C THR A 797 -16.02 10.15 38.82
N ILE A 798 -16.95 10.22 37.87
CA ILE A 798 -16.88 9.57 36.56
C ILE A 798 -16.62 10.67 35.51
N ILE A 799 -15.70 10.44 34.60
CA ILE A 799 -15.39 11.37 33.49
C ILE A 799 -15.73 10.67 32.18
N THR A 800 -16.47 11.36 31.34
CA THR A 800 -16.83 10.96 29.98
C THR A 800 -16.33 12.03 28.99
N PRO A 801 -16.31 11.77 27.67
CA PRO A 801 -15.93 12.78 26.69
C PRO A 801 -16.73 14.08 26.78
N THR A 802 -18.00 14.03 27.20
CA THR A 802 -18.89 15.19 27.22
C THR A 802 -19.12 15.78 28.62
N CYS A 803 -18.98 14.99 29.68
CA CYS A 803 -19.36 15.42 31.03
C CYS A 803 -18.53 14.80 32.16
N LEU A 804 -18.52 15.52 33.29
CA LEU A 804 -17.98 15.07 34.58
C LEU A 804 -19.15 14.82 35.53
N ILE A 805 -19.22 13.63 36.11
CA ILE A 805 -20.33 13.17 36.95
C ILE A 805 -19.79 12.95 38.36
N LEU A 806 -20.32 13.69 39.33
CA LEU A 806 -20.03 13.52 40.75
C LEU A 806 -21.15 12.69 41.41
N LEU A 807 -20.78 11.61 42.08
CA LEU A 807 -21.71 10.76 42.83
C LEU A 807 -21.95 11.37 44.22
N ASP A 808 -23.01 12.15 44.36
CA ASP A 808 -23.24 13.01 45.54
C ASP A 808 -23.73 12.22 46.76
N SER A 809 -24.83 11.47 46.62
CA SER A 809 -25.37 10.67 47.72
C SER A 809 -26.25 9.54 47.24
N LEU A 810 -26.34 8.46 48.02
CA LEU A 810 -27.23 7.34 47.80
C LEU A 810 -28.25 7.28 48.94
N ARG A 811 -29.54 7.14 48.61
CA ARG A 811 -30.62 7.01 49.60
C ARG A 811 -31.41 5.73 49.36
N ALA A 812 -31.56 4.92 50.41
CA ALA A 812 -32.55 3.85 50.45
C ALA A 812 -33.92 4.44 50.84
N VAL A 813 -34.89 4.35 49.93
CA VAL A 813 -36.26 4.82 50.10
C VAL A 813 -37.13 3.62 50.50
N ARG A 814 -37.62 3.66 51.73
CA ARG A 814 -38.52 2.64 52.32
C ARG A 814 -39.62 3.32 53.13
N ASP A 815 -40.24 4.35 52.54
CA ASP A 815 -41.31 5.11 53.19
C ASP A 815 -42.66 4.35 53.16
N SER A 816 -43.66 4.90 53.85
CA SER A 816 -44.99 4.29 53.97
C SER A 816 -45.72 4.15 52.63
N VAL A 817 -45.36 4.94 51.62
CA VAL A 817 -45.90 4.87 50.26
C VAL A 817 -45.25 3.70 49.50
N THR A 818 -43.92 3.61 49.55
CA THR A 818 -43.13 2.56 48.90
C THR A 818 -43.50 1.18 49.45
N LEU A 819 -43.64 1.07 50.77
CA LEU A 819 -44.08 -0.17 51.44
C LEU A 819 -45.51 -0.58 51.05
N ARG A 820 -46.40 0.39 50.79
CA ARG A 820 -47.78 0.13 50.38
C ARG A 820 -47.89 -0.27 48.91
N VAL A 821 -47.06 0.31 48.04
CA VAL A 821 -47.11 0.10 46.58
C VAL A 821 -46.32 -1.12 46.14
N LEU A 822 -45.12 -1.35 46.69
CA LEU A 822 -44.24 -2.44 46.28
C LEU A 822 -44.27 -3.63 47.23
N GLY A 823 -44.42 -3.40 48.54
CA GLY A 823 -44.34 -4.43 49.58
C GLY A 823 -43.08 -4.35 50.44
N PRO A 824 -43.04 -5.01 51.61
CA PRO A 824 -41.91 -4.95 52.54
C PRO A 824 -40.62 -5.61 52.05
N GLU A 825 -40.70 -6.53 51.09
CA GLU A 825 -39.59 -7.26 50.48
C GLU A 825 -38.79 -6.41 49.47
N TYR A 826 -39.31 -5.23 49.10
CA TYR A 826 -38.65 -4.33 48.17
C TYR A 826 -37.95 -3.16 48.86
N THR A 827 -36.82 -2.74 48.30
CA THR A 827 -36.09 -1.52 48.69
C THR A 827 -35.75 -0.72 47.44
N VAL A 828 -36.10 0.57 47.41
CA VAL A 828 -35.75 1.46 46.30
C VAL A 828 -34.48 2.22 46.66
N TYR A 829 -33.46 2.17 45.82
CA TYR A 829 -32.28 3.00 45.95
C TYR A 829 -32.35 4.15 44.95
N ALA A 830 -32.17 5.38 45.44
CA ALA A 830 -32.09 6.59 44.62
C ALA A 830 -30.69 7.17 44.74
N LEU A 831 -29.98 7.24 43.61
CA LEU A 831 -28.66 7.84 43.53
C LEU A 831 -28.79 9.28 43.04
N ARG A 832 -28.29 10.23 43.83
CA ARG A 832 -28.18 11.62 43.42
C ARG A 832 -26.82 11.87 42.81
N MET A 833 -26.83 12.35 41.57
CA MET A 833 -25.62 12.70 40.83
C MET A 833 -25.65 14.16 40.39
N ARG A 834 -24.49 14.80 40.41
CA ARG A 834 -24.28 16.12 39.82
C ARG A 834 -23.45 15.97 38.55
N VAL A 835 -24.02 16.35 37.43
CA VAL A 835 -23.41 16.20 36.10
C VAL A 835 -23.00 17.58 35.60
N ARG A 836 -21.73 17.77 35.30
CA ARG A 836 -21.18 19.02 34.74
C ARG A 836 -20.82 18.82 33.28
N ASP A 837 -21.22 19.78 32.43
CA ASP A 837 -20.70 19.89 31.06
C ASP A 837 -19.18 20.11 31.11
N LEU A 838 -18.40 19.32 30.37
CA LEU A 838 -16.94 19.45 30.41
C LEU A 838 -16.47 20.73 29.70
N TYR A 839 -17.27 21.25 28.77
CA TYR A 839 -16.93 22.38 27.90
C TYR A 839 -17.69 23.66 28.26
N ASP A 840 -18.57 23.62 29.26
CA ASP A 840 -19.20 24.79 29.90
C ASP A 840 -19.15 24.65 31.42
N ARG A 841 -18.19 25.33 32.07
CA ARG A 841 -17.90 25.19 33.51
C ARG A 841 -19.08 25.51 34.43
N GLU A 842 -20.03 26.31 33.95
CA GLU A 842 -21.19 26.75 34.75
C GLU A 842 -22.43 25.88 34.52
N ARG A 843 -22.40 24.98 33.53
CA ARG A 843 -23.55 24.17 33.16
C ARG A 843 -23.57 22.86 33.94
N TRP A 844 -24.42 22.84 34.96
CA TRP A 844 -24.66 21.70 35.84
C TRP A 844 -26.09 21.17 35.72
N PHE A 845 -26.22 19.86 35.80
CA PHE A 845 -27.46 19.11 35.85
C PHE A 845 -27.48 18.22 37.09
N GLU A 846 -28.68 17.92 37.55
CA GLU A 846 -28.89 16.93 38.60
C GLU A 846 -29.57 15.71 37.97
N ALA A 847 -29.00 14.53 38.18
CA ALA A 847 -29.52 13.27 37.66
C ALA A 847 -29.80 12.33 38.83
N ASN A 848 -31.01 11.77 38.86
CA ASN A 848 -31.53 10.97 39.97
C ASN A 848 -32.06 9.61 39.49
N PRO A 849 -31.21 8.71 38.96
CA PRO A 849 -31.64 7.36 38.60
C PRO A 849 -32.02 6.55 39.85
N VAL A 850 -32.94 5.61 39.69
CA VAL A 850 -33.43 4.75 40.77
C VAL A 850 -33.36 3.28 40.36
N ILE A 851 -33.13 2.40 41.34
CA ILE A 851 -33.21 0.95 41.17
C ILE A 851 -33.99 0.32 42.31
N ILE A 852 -34.81 -0.69 42.01
CA ILE A 852 -35.61 -1.45 42.97
C ILE A 852 -34.94 -2.80 43.20
N TYR A 853 -34.70 -3.12 44.46
CA TYR A 853 -34.20 -4.40 44.93
C TYR A 853 -35.33 -5.23 45.54
N ARG A 854 -35.29 -6.55 45.36
CA ARG A 854 -36.12 -7.52 46.08
C ARG A 854 -35.20 -8.55 46.72
N ASP A 855 -35.34 -8.77 48.02
CA ASP A 855 -34.54 -9.77 48.75
C ASP A 855 -33.01 -9.65 48.49
N GLY A 856 -32.51 -8.42 48.36
CA GLY A 856 -31.09 -8.15 48.12
C GLY A 856 -30.62 -8.23 46.67
N GLN A 857 -31.51 -8.52 45.70
CA GLN A 857 -31.18 -8.58 44.27
C GLN A 857 -31.86 -7.43 43.49
N PRO A 858 -31.19 -6.81 42.50
CA PRO A 858 -31.78 -5.79 41.65
C PRO A 858 -32.86 -6.39 40.74
N VAL A 859 -34.00 -5.72 40.60
CA VAL A 859 -35.15 -6.19 39.80
C VAL A 859 -35.43 -5.27 38.62
N ILE A 860 -35.63 -3.98 38.90
CA ILE A 860 -35.98 -2.99 37.86
C ILE A 860 -35.40 -1.64 38.20
N GLY A 861 -34.86 -0.96 37.19
CA GLY A 861 -34.35 0.39 37.30
C GLY A 861 -35.18 1.37 36.48
N LYS A 862 -35.13 2.66 36.87
CA LYS A 862 -35.52 3.76 36.01
C LYS A 862 -34.32 4.68 35.85
N GLY A 863 -33.85 4.78 34.61
CA GLY A 863 -32.77 5.68 34.23
C GLY A 863 -33.16 7.16 34.30
N PHE A 864 -32.17 8.01 34.06
CA PHE A 864 -32.30 9.45 34.01
C PHE A 864 -31.57 10.01 32.79
N ASP A 865 -32.29 10.64 31.87
CA ASP A 865 -31.75 11.29 30.69
C ASP A 865 -31.31 12.73 30.98
N VAL A 866 -30.18 13.12 30.38
CA VAL A 866 -29.74 14.51 30.29
C VAL A 866 -29.61 14.87 28.80
N PRO A 867 -30.72 15.21 28.11
CA PRO A 867 -30.73 15.41 26.64
C PRO A 867 -29.77 16.49 26.15
N GLN A 868 -29.49 17.48 27.00
CA GLN A 868 -28.58 18.60 26.73
C GLN A 868 -27.13 18.16 26.55
N LEU A 869 -26.74 17.07 27.22
CA LEU A 869 -25.42 16.44 27.15
C LEU A 869 -25.45 15.16 26.33
N ARG A 870 -26.64 14.73 25.88
CA ARG A 870 -26.85 13.52 25.07
C ARG A 870 -26.36 12.26 25.78
N VAL A 871 -26.54 12.22 27.10
CA VAL A 871 -26.18 11.11 27.97
C VAL A 871 -27.39 10.65 28.78
N LYS A 872 -27.44 9.36 29.06
CA LYS A 872 -28.43 8.72 29.93
C LYS A 872 -27.71 7.89 30.98
N PHE A 873 -28.28 7.87 32.19
CA PHE A 873 -27.71 7.15 33.32
C PHE A 873 -28.68 6.12 33.86
N GLU A 874 -28.20 4.92 34.17
CA GLU A 874 -28.96 3.91 34.90
C GLU A 874 -28.15 3.42 36.09
N LEU A 875 -28.81 3.30 37.23
CA LEU A 875 -28.21 2.67 38.40
C LEU A 875 -28.32 1.15 38.20
N ALA A 876 -27.19 0.46 38.16
CA ALA A 876 -27.10 -0.97 37.86
C ALA A 876 -26.96 -1.81 39.14
N THR A 877 -26.08 -1.40 40.04
CA THR A 877 -25.82 -2.13 41.30
C THR A 877 -25.61 -1.17 42.46
N VAL A 878 -25.95 -1.65 43.65
CA VAL A 878 -25.74 -0.99 44.94
C VAL A 878 -25.21 -2.02 45.93
N GLN A 879 -24.02 -1.79 46.46
CA GLN A 879 -23.38 -2.63 47.48
C GLN A 879 -22.71 -1.73 48.54
N GLY A 880 -23.44 -1.46 49.62
CA GLY A 880 -22.96 -0.54 50.66
C GLY A 880 -22.71 0.87 50.13
N ASN A 881 -21.46 1.33 50.16
CA ASN A 881 -21.05 2.63 49.63
C ASN A 881 -20.62 2.59 48.14
N GLN A 882 -20.59 1.41 47.52
CA GLN A 882 -20.26 1.25 46.10
C GLN A 882 -21.53 1.17 45.27
N VAL A 883 -21.52 1.86 44.14
CA VAL A 883 -22.58 1.85 43.15
C VAL A 883 -22.03 1.56 41.76
N GLY A 884 -22.74 0.73 41.01
CA GLY A 884 -22.52 0.53 39.58
C GLY A 884 -23.44 1.46 38.80
N VAL A 885 -22.89 2.38 38.01
CA VAL A 885 -23.65 3.29 37.16
C VAL A 885 -23.38 2.96 35.70
N ASN A 886 -24.43 2.58 34.98
CA ASN A 886 -24.40 2.46 33.53
C ASN A 886 -24.55 3.86 32.92
N VAL A 887 -23.58 4.24 32.11
CA VAL A 887 -23.60 5.49 31.33
C VAL A 887 -23.81 5.13 29.87
N PHE A 888 -24.82 5.74 29.25
CA PHE A 888 -25.14 5.62 27.84
C PHE A 888 -24.88 6.97 27.17
N GLU A 889 -24.09 6.98 26.10
CA GLU A 889 -23.83 8.16 25.28
C GLU A 889 -24.58 8.02 23.96
N ARG A 890 -25.21 9.09 23.48
CA ARG A 890 -25.90 9.05 22.17
C ARG A 890 -24.92 8.66 21.08
N GLU A 891 -25.34 7.82 20.15
CA GLU A 891 -24.46 7.30 19.10
C GLU A 891 -23.86 8.45 18.26
N TYR A 892 -22.55 8.42 18.09
CA TYR A 892 -21.79 9.32 17.24
C TYR A 892 -20.64 8.60 16.54
N LEU A 893 -20.13 9.26 15.52
CA LEU A 893 -18.89 8.91 14.84
C LEU A 893 -18.06 10.15 14.58
N VAL A 894 -16.78 9.94 14.30
CA VAL A 894 -15.86 10.94 13.81
C VAL A 894 -15.51 10.62 12.37
N LEU A 895 -15.71 11.61 11.52
CA LEU A 895 -15.56 11.52 10.07
C LEU A 895 -14.47 12.48 9.59
N GLN A 896 -13.69 12.06 8.62
CA GLN A 896 -12.82 12.92 7.82
C GLN A 896 -13.33 12.96 6.37
N ALA A 897 -13.32 14.14 5.75
CA ALA A 897 -13.76 14.36 4.40
C ALA A 897 -12.76 15.17 3.59
N ILE A 898 -12.18 14.54 2.56
CA ILE A 898 -11.03 15.05 1.81
C ILE A 898 -11.41 15.28 0.35
N VAL A 899 -11.09 16.45 -0.20
CA VAL A 899 -11.28 16.73 -1.63
C VAL A 899 -9.96 16.58 -2.39
N PHE A 900 -9.96 15.76 -3.44
CA PHE A 900 -8.82 15.54 -4.33
C PHE A 900 -9.06 16.19 -5.70
N PRO A 901 -8.52 17.39 -5.97
CA PRO A 901 -8.73 18.08 -7.24
C PRO A 901 -7.87 17.49 -8.37
N GLY A 902 -8.38 17.48 -9.60
CA GLY A 902 -7.62 17.10 -10.78
C GLY A 902 -7.22 15.62 -10.85
N ILE A 903 -7.75 14.78 -9.97
CA ILE A 903 -7.39 13.35 -9.89
C ILE A 903 -7.69 12.58 -11.18
N ASN A 904 -8.73 12.96 -11.93
CA ASN A 904 -9.03 12.30 -13.22
C ASN A 904 -7.99 12.56 -14.31
N ILE A 905 -7.17 13.61 -14.18
CA ILE A 905 -6.01 13.82 -15.07
C ILE A 905 -5.02 12.66 -14.89
N LEU A 906 -4.83 12.22 -13.65
CA LEU A 906 -3.98 11.09 -13.31
C LEU A 906 -4.51 9.80 -13.94
N TRP A 907 -5.78 9.47 -13.70
CA TRP A 907 -6.39 8.24 -14.22
C TRP A 907 -6.43 8.21 -15.76
N THR A 908 -6.70 9.34 -16.38
CA THR A 908 -6.57 9.50 -17.84
C THR A 908 -5.13 9.23 -18.29
N GLY A 909 -4.15 9.76 -17.55
CA GLY A 909 -2.74 9.49 -17.77
C GLY A 909 -2.40 8.00 -17.68
N CYS A 910 -2.88 7.30 -16.66
CA CYS A 910 -2.72 5.86 -16.48
C CYS A 910 -3.21 5.07 -17.69
N ILE A 911 -4.43 5.36 -18.14
CA ILE A 911 -5.05 4.71 -19.31
C ILE A 911 -4.23 4.97 -20.58
N LEU A 912 -3.84 6.22 -20.84
CA LEU A 912 -3.03 6.57 -22.01
C LEU A 912 -1.64 5.93 -21.96
N MET A 913 -1.02 5.85 -20.78
CA MET A 913 0.28 5.21 -20.61
C MET A 913 0.21 3.72 -20.95
N PHE A 914 -0.82 3.02 -20.46
CA PHE A 914 -1.09 1.63 -20.82
C PHE A 914 -1.34 1.46 -22.32
N LEU A 915 -2.24 2.23 -22.91
CA LEU A 915 -2.58 2.12 -24.34
C LEU A 915 -1.36 2.38 -25.24
N GLY A 916 -0.59 3.44 -24.94
CA GLY A 916 0.60 3.79 -25.70
C GLY A 916 1.70 2.73 -25.63
N THR A 917 1.96 2.20 -24.43
CA THR A 917 2.93 1.11 -24.24
C THR A 917 2.45 -0.19 -24.88
N PHE A 918 1.16 -0.53 -24.78
CA PHE A 918 0.55 -1.66 -25.48
C PHE A 918 0.73 -1.58 -26.99
N MET A 919 0.44 -0.43 -27.60
CA MET A 919 0.67 -0.20 -29.03
C MET A 919 2.15 -0.38 -29.40
N ALA A 920 3.06 0.11 -28.55
CA ALA A 920 4.50 0.00 -28.73
C ALA A 920 5.00 -1.47 -28.63
N VAL A 921 4.43 -2.26 -27.72
CA VAL A 921 4.73 -3.69 -27.53
C VAL A 921 4.18 -4.51 -28.70
N ARG A 922 2.89 -4.34 -29.04
CA ARG A 922 2.25 -5.03 -30.15
C ARG A 922 3.02 -4.84 -31.45
N LYS A 923 3.42 -3.60 -31.75
CA LYS A 923 4.21 -3.29 -32.93
C LYS A 923 5.53 -4.05 -32.97
N ARG A 924 6.26 -4.11 -31.84
CA ARG A 924 7.56 -4.81 -31.76
C ARG A 924 7.42 -6.31 -31.95
N PHE A 925 6.33 -6.91 -31.48
CA PHE A 925 6.07 -8.34 -31.71
C PHE A 925 5.61 -8.66 -33.14
N LEU A 926 4.93 -7.74 -33.82
CA LEU A 926 4.48 -7.91 -35.21
C LEU A 926 5.57 -7.62 -36.23
N GLN A 927 6.54 -6.75 -35.89
CA GLN A 927 7.70 -6.49 -36.75
C GLN A 927 8.53 -7.77 -36.88
N ARG A 928 8.55 -8.35 -38.08
CA ARG A 928 9.51 -9.41 -38.41
C ARG A 928 10.92 -8.85 -38.21
N PRO A 929 11.84 -9.61 -37.58
CA PRO A 929 13.23 -9.20 -37.55
C PRO A 929 13.67 -8.95 -38.99
N SER A 930 14.12 -7.73 -39.29
CA SER A 930 14.82 -7.48 -40.55
C SER A 930 15.94 -8.51 -40.62
N LYS A 931 16.06 -9.22 -41.75
CA LYS A 931 17.22 -10.07 -42.01
C LYS A 931 18.45 -9.18 -41.77
N ALA A 932 19.19 -9.47 -40.70
CA ALA A 932 20.47 -8.86 -40.44
C ALA A 932 21.50 -9.45 -41.41
#